data_AF-A0A5C5FUI6-F1
#
_entry.id   AF-A0A5C5FUI6-F1
#
_cell.length_a   1.000
_cell.length_b   1.000
_cell.length_c   1.000
_cell.angle_alpha   90.00
_cell.angle_beta   90.00
_cell.angle_gamma   90.00
#
_symmetry.space_group_name_H-M   'P 1'
#
loop_
_entity.id
_entity.type
_entity.pdbx_description
1 polymer ?
#
loop_
_entity_poly.entity_id
_entity_poly.type
_entity_poly.pdbx_seq_one_letter_code
_entity_poly.pdbx_strand_id
1 'polypeptide(L)'
;MSARTAGLLPAELWDHVLSLLPPEHQQHSALALSRALPASNPSPSSFLRHLRISRPKQALETANALRHSLTGSAQAVHTATVQVWRDDTQLVVNLLLALPRPRSISLTVGPLASPDHIEDLVDPASIHRSRRWRHLQQLAFRFNPYSVERSYHTFLKGAYYDVTATSLARCDPADLPALRRLSFIQDLPPTYGLVRPSEPAFGLHDLADALDEATATDDANPAVAAVEPPPSASASSSFVPVTGKFGRVKKGDASSMDFAQPIVFFQLGCVTHLALSPLAAQLTHLTFRLPRRALLPSLVDLPPGEKRAPFANLRHLDLSTTHVADDARLPTLLRLYPRLESLVLDRCSGLVGRDAVDEATALATLRWLGKCIGGSGLSRADDAIRTWRRIAKARPTPSPSPSPSPSAPAAIAQVRDLVVLPPVPSLVSLGLGLHSPLARRTARAWDEAFEEGRGEALRRAGERCADVGERWERWEGTGKLQREGDKRVAVFADQIELEGESERDERAPRPRAGALPLELVHAVRAAVADSDEPDPLFRRFCAQRGLVPLPAAASSALVSALGRALVAAHAVRAEPAGGQGEGEGAGAGGFALCLTPDCSDRPGRAHLVVGSSGGAAAAAEGAAGGRGPGAGAAAKEAEVREREERERRAWSEEWDEEHGVGGWRRPEGEHKVGCAHLVGRKAWALE
;
A
#
# COMPACT_ATOMS: atom_id res chain seq x y z
N MET A 1 12.81 7.71 45.81
CA MET A 1 11.81 8.65 46.39
C MET A 1 10.84 7.85 47.25
N SER A 2 10.51 8.31 48.45
CA SER A 2 9.44 7.70 49.26
C SER A 2 8.08 7.98 48.60
N ALA A 3 7.10 7.09 48.71
CA ALA A 3 5.73 7.31 48.24
C ALA A 3 5.15 8.64 48.78
N ARG A 4 5.60 9.09 49.96
CA ARG A 4 5.23 10.41 50.54
C ARG A 4 5.78 11.60 49.76
N THR A 5 6.97 11.49 49.16
CA THR A 5 7.57 12.57 48.36
C THR A 5 7.06 12.60 46.92
N ALA A 6 6.66 11.45 46.36
CA ALA A 6 6.13 11.39 44.99
C ALA A 6 4.76 12.07 44.87
N GLY A 7 3.87 11.92 45.87
CA GLY A 7 2.55 12.56 45.88
C GLY A 7 2.55 14.09 46.00
N LEU A 8 3.73 14.72 46.15
CA LEU A 8 3.89 16.19 46.25
C LEU A 8 4.28 16.85 44.92
N LEU A 9 4.51 16.07 43.86
CA LEU A 9 4.80 16.66 42.55
C LEU A 9 3.56 17.40 42.02
N PRO A 10 3.71 18.63 41.50
CA PRO A 10 2.64 19.35 40.81
C PRO A 10 2.07 18.54 39.63
N ALA A 11 0.79 18.79 39.31
CA ALA A 11 0.08 18.09 38.24
C ALA A 11 0.79 18.21 36.89
N GLU A 12 1.44 19.35 36.62
CA GLU A 12 2.18 19.63 35.39
C GLU A 12 3.40 18.70 35.24
N LEU A 13 4.06 18.34 36.34
CA LEU A 13 5.17 17.39 36.32
C LEU A 13 4.66 15.98 36.05
N TRP A 14 3.51 15.61 36.61
CA TRP A 14 2.89 14.33 36.29
C TRP A 14 2.43 14.26 34.83
N ASP A 15 1.85 15.32 34.31
CA ASP A 15 1.47 15.42 32.90
C ASP A 15 2.70 15.31 31.99
N HIS A 16 3.81 15.95 32.37
CA HIS A 16 5.07 15.82 31.65
C HIS A 16 5.59 14.37 31.67
N VAL A 17 5.65 13.73 32.84
CA VAL A 17 6.07 12.33 32.97
C VAL A 17 5.17 11.40 32.14
N LEU A 18 3.85 11.58 32.22
CA LEU A 18 2.89 10.82 31.43
C LEU A 18 3.02 11.10 29.92
N SER A 19 3.48 12.28 29.52
CA SER A 19 3.74 12.60 28.10
C SER A 19 4.97 11.93 27.51
N LEU A 20 5.86 11.39 28.36
CA LEU A 20 7.01 10.59 27.93
C LEU A 20 6.65 9.11 27.69
N LEU A 21 5.46 8.68 28.12
CA LEU A 21 4.98 7.32 27.88
C LEU A 21 4.44 7.19 26.46
N PRO A 22 4.58 6.01 25.82
CA PRO A 22 3.92 5.74 24.55
C PRO A 22 2.40 5.98 24.64
N PRO A 23 1.76 6.52 23.58
CA PRO A 23 0.33 6.86 23.58
C PRO A 23 -0.59 5.74 24.08
N GLU A 24 -0.27 4.49 23.72
CA GLU A 24 -1.01 3.29 24.09
C GLU A 24 -1.02 2.98 25.60
N HIS A 25 -0.03 3.48 26.34
CA HIS A 25 0.14 3.26 27.78
C HIS A 25 -0.31 4.46 28.61
N GLN A 26 -0.45 5.65 28.01
CA GLN A 26 -0.69 6.89 28.75
C GLN A 26 -1.99 6.84 29.56
N GLN A 27 -3.13 6.52 28.93
CA GLN A 27 -4.43 6.51 29.61
C GLN A 27 -4.47 5.52 30.77
N HIS A 28 -3.96 4.30 30.57
CA HIS A 28 -3.94 3.28 31.62
C HIS A 28 -3.02 3.68 32.77
N SER A 29 -1.82 4.19 32.46
CA SER A 29 -0.85 4.61 33.48
C SER A 29 -1.34 5.81 34.27
N ALA A 30 -2.00 6.78 33.62
CA ALA A 30 -2.61 7.92 34.29
C ALA A 30 -3.72 7.47 35.27
N LEU A 31 -4.58 6.53 34.85
CA LEU A 31 -5.62 5.95 35.71
C LEU A 31 -5.06 5.12 36.87
N ALA A 32 -4.00 4.35 36.62
CA ALA A 32 -3.32 3.58 37.66
C ALA A 32 -2.67 4.52 38.69
N LEU A 33 -2.00 5.57 38.20
CA LEU A 33 -1.36 6.59 39.02
C LEU A 33 -2.37 7.33 39.90
N SER A 34 -3.51 7.78 39.35
CA SER A 34 -4.52 8.50 40.13
C SER A 34 -5.17 7.64 41.22
N ARG A 35 -5.21 6.32 41.03
CA ARG A 35 -5.68 5.36 42.05
C ARG A 35 -4.62 5.05 43.10
N ALA A 36 -3.37 4.86 42.67
CA ALA A 36 -2.26 4.50 43.55
C ALA A 36 -1.80 5.69 44.42
N LEU A 37 -1.84 6.90 43.85
CA LEU A 37 -1.46 8.14 44.50
C LEU A 37 -2.60 9.16 44.36
N PRO A 38 -3.64 9.11 45.20
CA PRO A 38 -4.77 10.05 45.10
C PRO A 38 -4.36 11.53 45.16
N ALA A 39 -3.22 11.84 45.78
CA ALA A 39 -2.65 13.18 45.85
C ALA A 39 -1.96 13.66 44.56
N SER A 40 -1.58 12.76 43.64
CA SER A 40 -0.82 13.11 42.43
C SER A 40 -1.65 13.90 41.40
N ASN A 41 -2.97 13.99 41.57
CA ASN A 41 -3.95 14.74 40.77
C ASN A 41 -3.50 15.11 39.34
N PRO A 42 -3.17 14.12 38.47
CA PRO A 42 -2.77 14.40 37.10
C PRO A 42 -3.94 15.07 36.37
N SER A 43 -3.65 15.92 35.39
CA SER A 43 -4.70 16.68 34.71
C SER A 43 -5.68 15.75 33.97
N PRO A 44 -6.98 16.08 33.94
CA PRO A 44 -7.97 15.43 33.07
C PRO A 44 -7.51 15.28 31.61
N SER A 45 -6.68 16.22 31.12
CA SER A 45 -6.14 16.16 29.75
C SER A 45 -5.24 14.95 29.53
N SER A 46 -4.45 14.54 30.52
CA SER A 46 -3.52 13.41 30.39
C SER A 46 -4.23 12.06 30.29
N PHE A 47 -5.44 11.94 30.83
CA PHE A 47 -6.27 10.75 30.68
C PHE A 47 -6.93 10.65 29.30
N LEU A 48 -7.20 11.79 28.68
CA LEU A 48 -8.03 11.88 27.47
C LEU A 48 -7.22 12.19 26.21
N ARG A 49 -5.96 12.62 26.35
CA ARG A 49 -5.09 12.96 25.22
C ARG A 49 -5.02 11.84 24.19
N HIS A 50 -4.82 10.62 24.67
CA HIS A 50 -4.83 9.40 23.88
C HIS A 50 -5.99 8.51 24.32
N LEU A 51 -7.19 8.83 23.86
CA LEU A 51 -8.41 8.11 24.20
C LEU A 51 -8.38 6.70 23.60
N ARG A 52 -8.42 5.68 24.46
CA ARG A 52 -8.46 4.26 24.09
C ARG A 52 -9.74 3.62 24.62
N ILE A 53 -10.53 3.07 23.71
CA ILE A 53 -11.76 2.32 24.01
C ILE A 53 -11.46 0.85 23.81
N SER A 54 -11.19 0.13 24.89
CA SER A 54 -10.78 -1.28 24.87
C SER A 54 -11.78 -2.22 25.53
N ARG A 55 -12.85 -1.69 26.13
CA ARG A 55 -13.88 -2.47 26.83
C ARG A 55 -15.27 -2.11 26.32
N PRO A 56 -16.22 -3.07 26.28
CA PRO A 56 -17.62 -2.77 26.00
C PRO A 56 -18.17 -1.71 26.93
N LYS A 57 -19.10 -0.87 26.46
CA LYS A 57 -19.73 0.24 27.21
C LYS A 57 -18.79 1.40 27.57
N GLN A 58 -17.48 1.25 27.41
CA GLN A 58 -16.52 2.32 27.69
C GLN A 58 -16.77 3.52 26.76
N ALA A 59 -17.26 3.31 25.53
CA ALA A 59 -17.68 4.41 24.67
C ALA A 59 -18.81 5.24 25.31
N LEU A 60 -19.80 4.60 25.95
CA LEU A 60 -20.89 5.28 26.65
C LEU A 60 -20.39 6.05 27.86
N GLU A 61 -19.58 5.40 28.68
CA GLU A 61 -18.97 6.00 29.87
C GLU A 61 -18.13 7.22 29.48
N THR A 62 -17.33 7.10 28.42
CA THR A 62 -16.51 8.20 27.89
C THR A 62 -17.39 9.31 27.35
N ALA A 63 -18.42 9.00 26.55
CA ALA A 63 -19.34 10.00 26.02
C ALA A 63 -20.05 10.76 27.14
N ASN A 64 -20.50 10.05 28.18
CA ASN A 64 -21.11 10.67 29.36
C ASN A 64 -20.08 11.53 30.12
N ALA A 65 -18.87 11.02 30.37
CA ALA A 65 -17.82 11.78 31.03
C ALA A 65 -17.46 13.06 30.27
N LEU A 66 -17.35 13.01 28.94
CA LEU A 66 -17.09 14.17 28.09
C LEU A 66 -18.25 15.18 28.09
N ARG A 67 -19.50 14.72 28.18
CA ARG A 67 -20.68 15.59 28.30
C ARG A 67 -20.77 16.29 29.65
N HIS A 68 -20.40 15.59 30.73
CA HIS A 68 -20.49 16.12 32.10
C HIS A 68 -19.25 16.91 32.52
N SER A 69 -18.12 16.74 31.83
CA SER A 69 -16.94 17.57 32.05
C SER A 69 -17.22 19.01 31.63
N LEU A 70 -17.33 19.90 32.61
CA LEU A 70 -17.63 21.33 32.46
C LEU A 70 -16.53 22.12 31.73
N THR A 71 -15.38 21.50 31.43
CA THR A 71 -14.17 22.19 31.00
C THR A 71 -13.45 21.42 29.91
N GLY A 72 -13.45 21.90 28.65
CA GLY A 72 -12.42 21.67 27.63
C GLY A 72 -11.89 20.25 27.34
N SER A 73 -12.37 19.21 28.01
CA SER A 73 -11.71 17.89 28.08
C SER A 73 -11.77 17.18 26.73
N ALA A 74 -12.85 17.37 25.98
CA ALA A 74 -12.94 16.89 24.61
C ALA A 74 -11.87 17.53 23.71
N GLN A 75 -11.46 18.78 23.97
CA GLN A 75 -10.39 19.45 23.21
C GLN A 75 -9.00 18.86 23.52
N ALA A 76 -8.85 18.18 24.65
CA ALA A 76 -7.60 17.50 24.98
C ALA A 76 -7.40 16.22 24.15
N VAL A 77 -8.47 15.62 23.58
CA VAL A 77 -8.37 14.37 22.82
C VAL A 77 -7.67 14.60 21.48
N HIS A 78 -6.44 14.10 21.36
CA HIS A 78 -5.63 14.17 20.14
C HIS A 78 -5.75 12.89 19.33
N THR A 79 -5.82 11.75 20.00
CA THR A 79 -5.89 10.45 19.32
C THR A 79 -7.03 9.65 19.92
N ALA A 80 -7.80 9.00 19.07
CA ALA A 80 -8.89 8.12 19.48
C ALA A 80 -8.70 6.75 18.83
N THR A 81 -8.51 5.73 19.67
CA THR A 81 -8.29 4.35 19.24
C THR A 81 -9.37 3.47 19.84
N VAL A 82 -10.23 2.94 18.98
CA VAL A 82 -11.25 1.96 19.34
C VAL A 82 -10.69 0.58 19.04
N GLN A 83 -10.54 -0.23 20.08
CA GLN A 83 -10.04 -1.60 20.01
C GLN A 83 -11.13 -2.61 20.37
N VAL A 84 -12.35 -2.20 20.65
CA VAL A 84 -13.42 -3.14 21.00
C VAL A 84 -14.19 -3.57 19.75
N TRP A 85 -14.36 -4.88 19.55
CA TRP A 85 -15.11 -5.44 18.41
C TRP A 85 -16.64 -5.43 18.61
N ARG A 86 -17.12 -5.29 19.87
CA ARG A 86 -18.51 -5.53 20.30
C ARG A 86 -19.19 -4.35 21.01
N ASP A 87 -18.76 -3.12 20.78
CA ASP A 87 -19.50 -1.98 21.33
C ASP A 87 -20.68 -1.60 20.43
N ASP A 88 -21.56 -0.74 20.93
CA ASP A 88 -22.56 -0.08 20.09
C ASP A 88 -21.82 0.81 19.07
N THR A 89 -21.76 0.34 17.82
CA THR A 89 -21.04 1.03 16.74
C THR A 89 -21.57 2.45 16.53
N GLN A 90 -22.88 2.66 16.63
CA GLN A 90 -23.46 4.00 16.46
C GLN A 90 -23.00 4.93 17.57
N LEU A 91 -22.94 4.44 18.82
CA LEU A 91 -22.43 5.20 19.94
C LEU A 91 -20.94 5.56 19.77
N VAL A 92 -20.13 4.62 19.28
CA VAL A 92 -18.72 4.86 18.95
C VAL A 92 -18.60 5.94 17.88
N VAL A 93 -19.38 5.86 16.80
CA VAL A 93 -19.39 6.86 15.72
C VAL A 93 -19.78 8.23 16.27
N ASN A 94 -20.86 8.31 17.06
CA ASN A 94 -21.31 9.54 17.69
C ASN A 94 -20.24 10.14 18.62
N LEU A 95 -19.53 9.31 19.37
CA LEU A 95 -18.42 9.75 20.23
C LEU A 95 -17.27 10.32 19.39
N LEU A 96 -16.85 9.63 18.32
CA LEU A 96 -15.77 10.10 17.44
C LEU A 96 -16.12 11.40 16.72
N LEU A 97 -17.37 11.54 16.25
CA LEU A 97 -17.88 12.78 15.66
C LEU A 97 -18.00 13.92 16.69
N ALA A 98 -18.13 13.59 17.98
CA ALA A 98 -18.14 14.57 19.07
C ALA A 98 -16.76 15.16 19.38
N LEU A 99 -15.66 14.50 18.95
CA LEU A 99 -14.30 14.97 19.20
C LEU A 99 -13.99 16.22 18.36
N PRO A 100 -13.60 17.34 18.98
CA PRO A 100 -13.49 18.63 18.31
C PRO A 100 -12.23 18.79 17.44
N ARG A 101 -11.12 18.12 17.78
CA ARG A 101 -9.82 18.27 17.10
C ARG A 101 -8.97 16.99 17.08
N PRO A 102 -9.52 15.82 16.70
CA PRO A 102 -8.71 14.61 16.62
C PRO A 102 -7.64 14.77 15.54
N ARG A 103 -6.40 14.37 15.86
CA ARG A 103 -5.30 14.20 14.90
C ARG A 103 -5.26 12.80 14.32
N SER A 104 -5.74 11.81 15.06
CA SER A 104 -5.84 10.44 14.58
C SER A 104 -7.06 9.73 15.11
N ILE A 105 -7.68 8.96 14.21
CA ILE A 105 -8.76 8.04 14.53
C ILE A 105 -8.36 6.66 14.00
N SER A 106 -8.38 5.67 14.89
CA SER A 106 -8.21 4.27 14.54
C SER A 106 -9.40 3.48 15.05
N LEU A 107 -10.08 2.80 14.14
CA LEU A 107 -11.33 2.08 14.39
C LEU A 107 -11.19 0.62 14.02
N THR A 108 -11.37 -0.23 15.01
CA THR A 108 -11.63 -1.66 14.91
C THR A 108 -13.10 -1.87 14.50
N VAL A 109 -13.31 -2.35 13.27
CA VAL A 109 -14.63 -2.60 12.66
C VAL A 109 -14.95 -4.09 12.81
N GLY A 110 -15.78 -4.41 13.81
CA GLY A 110 -16.24 -5.77 14.09
C GLY A 110 -17.49 -6.18 13.31
N PRO A 111 -18.01 -7.39 13.51
CA PRO A 111 -19.15 -7.92 12.75
C PRO A 111 -20.49 -7.29 13.11
N LEU A 112 -20.57 -6.48 14.18
CA LEU A 112 -21.76 -5.70 14.53
C LEU A 112 -21.81 -4.34 13.83
N ALA A 113 -20.71 -3.92 13.20
CA ALA A 113 -20.72 -2.72 12.38
C ALA A 113 -21.42 -3.03 11.05
N SER A 114 -22.38 -2.18 10.66
CA SER A 114 -22.86 -2.11 9.28
C SER A 114 -22.00 -1.10 8.51
N PRO A 115 -22.00 -1.18 7.17
CA PRO A 115 -21.41 -0.14 6.31
C PRO A 115 -21.96 1.25 6.63
N ASP A 116 -23.26 1.37 6.91
CA ASP A 116 -23.94 2.63 7.23
C ASP A 116 -23.28 3.35 8.42
N HIS A 117 -22.88 2.62 9.47
CA HIS A 117 -22.21 3.24 10.62
C HIS A 117 -20.86 3.88 10.22
N ILE A 118 -20.12 3.22 9.33
CA ILE A 118 -18.84 3.75 8.86
C ILE A 118 -19.07 4.88 7.85
N GLU A 119 -20.11 4.78 7.02
CA GLU A 119 -20.54 5.86 6.13
C GLU A 119 -20.89 7.13 6.92
N ASP A 120 -21.68 7.02 7.99
CA ASP A 120 -22.03 8.15 8.88
C ASP A 120 -20.78 8.83 9.46
N LEU A 121 -19.76 8.04 9.78
CA LEU A 121 -18.49 8.55 10.31
C LEU A 121 -17.70 9.34 9.25
N VAL A 122 -17.72 8.90 7.99
CA VAL A 122 -16.99 9.55 6.88
C VAL A 122 -17.89 10.32 5.90
N ASP A 123 -19.11 10.65 6.30
CA ASP A 123 -20.06 11.38 5.46
C ASP A 123 -19.50 12.77 5.12
N PRO A 124 -19.30 13.09 3.82
CA PRO A 124 -18.78 14.38 3.40
C PRO A 124 -19.59 15.56 3.96
N ALA A 125 -20.92 15.45 4.04
CA ALA A 125 -21.77 16.53 4.54
C ALA A 125 -21.60 16.74 6.05
N SER A 126 -21.43 15.66 6.82
CA SER A 126 -21.12 15.69 8.26
C SER A 126 -19.74 16.30 8.53
N ILE A 127 -18.70 15.86 7.79
CA ILE A 127 -17.33 16.39 7.92
C ILE A 127 -17.30 17.89 7.58
N HIS A 128 -17.92 18.28 6.46
CA HIS A 128 -17.98 19.66 6.02
C HIS A 128 -18.68 20.58 7.04
N ARG A 129 -19.85 20.17 7.54
CA ARG A 129 -20.62 20.97 8.52
C ARG A 129 -19.92 21.09 9.86
N SER A 130 -19.30 20.01 10.33
CA SER A 130 -18.69 20.00 11.67
C SER A 130 -17.38 20.78 11.70
N ARG A 131 -16.58 20.74 10.62
CA ARG A 131 -15.20 21.28 10.55
C ARG A 131 -14.26 20.78 11.65
N ARG A 132 -14.67 19.76 12.43
CA ARG A 132 -13.92 19.26 13.59
C ARG A 132 -12.66 18.50 13.20
N TRP A 133 -12.66 17.92 12.01
CA TRP A 133 -11.58 17.06 11.53
C TRP A 133 -10.55 17.80 10.68
N ARG A 134 -10.50 19.14 10.75
CA ARG A 134 -9.49 19.94 10.04
C ARG A 134 -8.05 19.58 10.43
N HIS A 135 -7.86 19.05 11.63
CA HIS A 135 -6.56 18.61 12.16
C HIS A 135 -6.34 17.10 12.03
N LEU A 136 -7.29 16.35 11.44
CA LEU A 136 -7.18 14.91 11.30
C LEU A 136 -6.06 14.60 10.30
N GLN A 137 -5.00 13.99 10.79
CA GLN A 137 -3.83 13.59 9.99
C GLN A 137 -3.90 12.12 9.57
N GLN A 138 -4.62 11.31 10.34
CA GLN A 138 -4.62 9.86 10.23
C GLN A 138 -6.02 9.29 10.42
N LEU A 139 -6.41 8.40 9.51
CA LEU A 139 -7.62 7.62 9.60
C LEU A 139 -7.29 6.15 9.31
N ALA A 140 -7.59 5.26 10.23
CA ALA A 140 -7.32 3.83 10.09
C ALA A 140 -8.55 3.00 10.39
N PHE A 141 -8.87 2.08 9.48
CA PHE A 141 -9.89 1.06 9.65
C PHE A 141 -9.24 -0.31 9.69
N ARG A 142 -9.53 -1.07 10.75
CA ARG A 142 -9.12 -2.47 10.89
C ARG A 142 -10.37 -3.33 10.97
N PHE A 143 -10.63 -4.10 9.92
CA PHE A 143 -11.78 -4.98 9.81
C PHE A 143 -11.42 -6.37 10.31
N ASN A 144 -12.20 -6.87 11.27
CA ASN A 144 -12.22 -8.28 11.62
C ASN A 144 -13.64 -8.79 11.42
N PRO A 145 -13.97 -9.19 10.17
CA PRO A 145 -15.27 -9.75 9.89
C PRO A 145 -15.42 -11.19 10.42
N TYR A 146 -14.35 -11.80 10.95
CA TYR A 146 -14.38 -13.20 11.37
C TYR A 146 -15.05 -13.34 12.73
N SER A 147 -16.15 -14.07 12.73
CA SER A 147 -16.69 -14.71 13.92
C SER A 147 -16.32 -16.19 13.90
N VAL A 148 -15.94 -16.72 15.06
CA VAL A 148 -15.74 -18.15 15.35
C VAL A 148 -17.00 -18.94 15.01
N GLU A 149 -18.19 -18.33 15.12
CA GLU A 149 -19.42 -18.94 14.63
C GLU A 149 -19.89 -18.30 13.34
N ARG A 150 -20.35 -19.13 12.40
CA ARG A 150 -20.79 -18.73 11.07
C ARG A 150 -22.03 -17.83 11.14
N SER A 151 -21.88 -16.52 11.30
CA SER A 151 -22.98 -15.59 11.07
C SER A 151 -22.98 -15.17 9.60
N TYR A 152 -23.68 -15.94 8.77
CA TYR A 152 -23.92 -15.58 7.35
C TYR A 152 -24.67 -14.26 7.18
N HIS A 153 -25.31 -13.74 8.23
CA HIS A 153 -26.27 -12.66 8.16
C HIS A 153 -25.72 -11.37 7.56
N THR A 154 -24.53 -10.90 7.97
CA THR A 154 -23.96 -9.64 7.47
C THR A 154 -23.51 -9.78 6.01
N PHE A 155 -22.95 -10.94 5.64
CA PHE A 155 -22.53 -11.23 4.26
C PHE A 155 -23.73 -11.43 3.31
N LEU A 156 -24.76 -12.17 3.74
CA LEU A 156 -25.99 -12.38 2.95
C LEU A 156 -26.76 -11.09 2.71
N LYS A 157 -26.61 -10.09 3.58
CA LYS A 157 -27.17 -8.75 3.37
C LYS A 157 -26.38 -7.90 2.39
N GLY A 158 -25.27 -8.39 1.84
CA GLY A 158 -24.40 -7.62 0.94
C GLY A 158 -23.74 -6.43 1.63
N ALA A 159 -23.46 -6.55 2.94
CA ALA A 159 -22.87 -5.48 3.72
C ALA A 159 -21.37 -5.38 3.44
N TYR A 160 -21.01 -4.57 2.44
CA TYR A 160 -19.64 -4.29 2.05
C TYR A 160 -19.28 -2.84 2.36
N TYR A 161 -18.01 -2.58 2.65
CA TYR A 161 -17.53 -1.27 3.07
C TYR A 161 -17.02 -0.41 1.90
N ASP A 162 -17.39 -0.74 0.67
CA ASP A 162 -17.07 0.04 -0.55
C ASP A 162 -17.48 1.51 -0.42
N VAL A 163 -18.60 1.74 0.30
CA VAL A 163 -19.11 3.08 0.59
C VAL A 163 -18.14 3.93 1.39
N THR A 164 -17.30 3.34 2.24
CA THR A 164 -16.30 4.07 3.03
C THR A 164 -15.29 4.77 2.13
N ALA A 165 -14.70 4.01 1.19
CA ALA A 165 -13.75 4.55 0.22
C ALA A 165 -14.42 5.56 -0.72
N THR A 166 -15.67 5.29 -1.13
CA THR A 166 -16.45 6.17 -2.00
C THR A 166 -16.85 7.49 -1.31
N SER A 167 -17.19 7.47 -0.02
CA SER A 167 -17.48 8.67 0.78
C SER A 167 -16.24 9.50 1.00
N LEU A 168 -15.10 8.89 1.33
CA LEU A 168 -13.82 9.60 1.40
C LEU A 168 -13.43 10.20 0.05
N ALA A 169 -13.69 9.51 -1.07
CA ALA A 169 -13.43 10.03 -2.41
C ALA A 169 -14.25 11.29 -2.75
N ARG A 170 -15.39 11.50 -2.09
CA ARG A 170 -16.26 12.66 -2.25
C ARG A 170 -15.89 13.85 -1.34
N CYS A 171 -14.99 13.65 -0.37
CA CYS A 171 -14.58 14.72 0.53
C CYS A 171 -13.70 15.76 -0.17
N ASP A 172 -13.94 17.03 0.14
CA ASP A 172 -13.07 18.13 -0.32
C ASP A 172 -11.77 18.16 0.53
N PRO A 173 -10.59 18.30 -0.08
CA PRO A 173 -9.34 18.52 0.64
C PRO A 173 -9.40 19.67 1.65
N ALA A 174 -10.22 20.70 1.42
CA ALA A 174 -10.41 21.81 2.35
C ALA A 174 -11.12 21.43 3.66
N ASP A 175 -11.86 20.31 3.66
CA ASP A 175 -12.53 19.77 4.84
C ASP A 175 -11.59 18.92 5.70
N LEU A 176 -10.64 18.22 5.05
CA LEU A 176 -9.63 17.37 5.68
C LEU A 176 -8.19 17.79 5.30
N PRO A 177 -7.79 19.07 5.45
CA PRO A 177 -6.56 19.61 4.88
C PRO A 177 -5.29 18.98 5.46
N ALA A 178 -5.37 18.41 6.66
CA ALA A 178 -4.26 17.76 7.35
C ALA A 178 -4.17 16.25 7.07
N LEU A 179 -5.16 15.62 6.41
CA LEU A 179 -5.18 14.17 6.25
C LEU A 179 -4.08 13.72 5.30
N ARG A 180 -3.15 12.90 5.80
CA ARG A 180 -1.99 12.40 5.05
C ARG A 180 -1.91 10.88 5.05
N ARG A 181 -2.58 10.21 5.99
CA ARG A 181 -2.41 8.77 6.27
C ARG A 181 -3.77 8.10 6.28
N LEU A 182 -3.95 7.08 5.43
CA LEU A 182 -5.18 6.31 5.32
C LEU A 182 -4.87 4.81 5.31
N SER A 183 -5.63 4.02 6.08
CA SER A 183 -5.41 2.59 6.19
C SER A 183 -6.72 1.81 6.16
N PHE A 184 -6.73 0.75 5.36
CA PHE A 184 -7.75 -0.29 5.35
C PHE A 184 -7.06 -1.65 5.51
N ILE A 185 -7.19 -2.23 6.71
CA ILE A 185 -6.60 -3.52 7.04
C ILE A 185 -7.73 -4.49 7.29
N GLN A 186 -7.78 -5.56 6.52
CA GLN A 186 -8.58 -6.73 6.82
C GLN A 186 -7.67 -7.76 7.50
N ASP A 187 -8.05 -8.18 8.70
CA ASP A 187 -7.35 -9.22 9.42
C ASP A 187 -7.29 -10.52 8.59
N LEU A 188 -6.31 -11.38 8.85
CA LEU A 188 -6.29 -12.71 8.26
C LEU A 188 -7.32 -13.63 8.92
N PRO A 189 -7.86 -14.64 8.23
CA PRO A 189 -8.66 -15.64 8.90
C PRO A 189 -7.80 -16.43 9.91
N PRO A 190 -8.39 -16.97 11.00
CA PRO A 190 -7.64 -17.73 12.01
C PRO A 190 -6.96 -19.00 11.48
N THR A 191 -7.47 -19.54 10.38
CA THR A 191 -6.88 -20.70 9.69
C THR A 191 -5.65 -20.34 8.86
N TYR A 192 -5.35 -19.05 8.70
CA TYR A 192 -4.20 -18.59 7.93
C TYR A 192 -2.92 -18.80 8.74
N GLY A 193 -2.19 -19.87 8.43
CA GLY A 193 -0.98 -20.30 9.15
C GLY A 193 -1.01 -21.77 9.57
N LEU A 194 -2.21 -22.34 9.76
CA LEU A 194 -2.38 -23.78 9.83
C LEU A 194 -2.19 -24.34 8.42
N VAL A 195 -1.01 -24.93 8.19
CA VAL A 195 -0.71 -25.71 6.99
C VAL A 195 -1.75 -26.82 6.94
N ARG A 196 -2.77 -26.67 6.09
CA ARG A 196 -3.36 -27.87 5.51
C ARG A 196 -2.24 -28.49 4.67
N PRO A 197 -1.96 -29.81 4.80
CA PRO A 197 -1.19 -30.52 3.78
C PRO A 197 -1.76 -30.08 2.43
N SER A 198 -0.90 -29.54 1.57
CA SER A 198 -1.32 -28.95 0.31
C SER A 198 -2.15 -29.98 -0.47
N GLU A 199 -3.45 -29.74 -0.60
CA GLU A 199 -4.12 -30.19 -1.81
C GLU A 199 -3.61 -29.25 -2.92
N PRO A 200 -2.92 -29.78 -3.94
CA PRO A 200 -2.37 -28.97 -5.00
C PRO A 200 -3.47 -28.16 -5.68
N ALA A 201 -3.22 -26.87 -5.87
CA ALA A 201 -4.16 -25.98 -6.53
C ALA A 201 -4.41 -26.47 -7.97
N PHE A 202 -5.68 -26.71 -8.31
CA PHE A 202 -6.18 -27.07 -9.64
C PHE A 202 -5.63 -28.38 -10.24
N GLY A 203 -6.24 -29.52 -9.88
CA GLY A 203 -6.34 -30.70 -10.77
C GLY A 203 -5.04 -31.33 -11.27
N LEU A 204 -3.89 -30.99 -10.66
CA LEU A 204 -2.59 -31.52 -11.04
C LEU A 204 -2.32 -32.94 -10.51
N HIS A 205 -3.16 -33.45 -9.60
CA HIS A 205 -3.09 -34.88 -9.25
C HIS A 205 -3.43 -35.77 -10.44
N ASP A 206 -4.49 -35.44 -11.19
CA ASP A 206 -4.86 -36.21 -12.38
C ASP A 206 -3.77 -36.18 -13.46
N LEU A 207 -2.94 -35.12 -13.51
CA LEU A 207 -1.85 -34.99 -14.48
C LEU A 207 -0.56 -35.65 -14.01
N ALA A 208 -0.24 -35.57 -12.71
CA ALA A 208 0.93 -36.22 -12.13
C ALA A 208 0.74 -37.74 -12.08
N ASP A 209 -0.43 -38.22 -11.64
CA ASP A 209 -0.76 -39.65 -11.64
C ASP A 209 -0.84 -40.19 -13.09
N ALA A 210 -1.34 -39.40 -14.05
CA ALA A 210 -1.32 -39.78 -15.47
C ALA A 210 0.07 -39.72 -16.11
N LEU A 211 0.98 -38.84 -15.65
CA LEU A 211 2.38 -38.82 -16.09
C LEU A 211 3.15 -40.01 -15.52
N ASP A 212 2.88 -40.36 -14.26
CA ASP A 212 3.48 -41.52 -13.60
C ASP A 212 2.95 -42.83 -14.19
N GLU A 213 1.65 -42.91 -14.56
CA GLU A 213 1.11 -44.04 -15.35
C GLU A 213 1.71 -44.08 -16.78
N ALA A 214 1.86 -42.94 -17.45
CA ALA A 214 2.41 -42.89 -18.81
C ALA A 214 3.91 -43.26 -18.86
N THR A 215 4.68 -42.86 -17.85
CA THR A 215 6.09 -43.23 -17.71
C THR A 215 6.30 -44.67 -17.24
N ALA A 216 5.32 -45.28 -16.57
CA ALA A 216 5.36 -46.69 -16.22
C ALA A 216 5.07 -47.64 -17.41
N THR A 217 4.55 -47.14 -18.54
CA THR A 217 4.20 -47.97 -19.70
C THR A 217 5.23 -48.07 -20.82
N ASP A 218 6.36 -47.35 -20.74
CA ASP A 218 7.31 -47.26 -21.88
C ASP A 218 8.48 -48.27 -21.86
N ASP A 219 8.49 -49.23 -20.91
CA ASP A 219 9.52 -50.28 -20.82
C ASP A 219 9.04 -51.66 -21.31
N ALA A 220 8.38 -51.73 -22.48
CA ALA A 220 8.13 -53.01 -23.14
C ALA A 220 8.11 -52.96 -24.69
N ASN A 221 9.30 -53.22 -25.25
CA ASN A 221 9.56 -54.00 -26.48
C ASN A 221 9.40 -53.34 -27.88
N PRO A 222 10.43 -53.37 -28.75
CA PRO A 222 10.36 -52.92 -30.14
C PRO A 222 10.26 -54.11 -31.13
N ALA A 223 9.33 -54.08 -32.10
CA ALA A 223 9.45 -54.84 -33.36
C ALA A 223 8.35 -54.56 -34.42
N VAL A 224 8.81 -54.09 -35.59
CA VAL A 224 8.50 -54.56 -36.97
C VAL A 224 7.27 -54.05 -37.76
N ALA A 225 7.61 -53.25 -38.79
CA ALA A 225 7.20 -53.23 -40.22
C ALA A 225 5.81 -52.75 -40.73
N ALA A 226 5.89 -51.66 -41.51
CA ALA A 226 5.47 -51.42 -42.92
C ALA A 226 4.04 -51.72 -43.41
N VAL A 227 3.43 -50.73 -44.09
CA VAL A 227 2.87 -50.74 -45.48
C VAL A 227 2.16 -49.38 -45.79
N GLU A 228 2.45 -48.80 -46.98
CA GLU A 228 1.85 -47.58 -47.59
C GLU A 228 0.59 -47.89 -48.50
N PRO A 229 0.08 -47.01 -49.40
CA PRO A 229 -0.83 -45.84 -49.26
C PRO A 229 -2.12 -45.96 -50.19
N PRO A 230 -2.67 -44.91 -50.85
CA PRO A 230 -3.62 -43.80 -50.53
C PRO A 230 -5.02 -43.98 -51.25
N PRO A 231 -5.96 -43.02 -51.57
CA PRO A 231 -5.87 -41.54 -51.60
C PRO A 231 -7.10 -40.63 -51.26
N SER A 232 -6.77 -39.33 -51.14
CA SER A 232 -7.45 -38.10 -51.63
C SER A 232 -8.73 -37.50 -50.99
N ALA A 233 -8.60 -36.17 -50.78
CA ALA A 233 -9.56 -35.08 -50.95
C ALA A 233 -10.63 -34.81 -49.87
N SER A 234 -10.54 -33.67 -49.18
CA SER A 234 -11.22 -32.41 -49.54
C SER A 234 -11.23 -31.40 -48.38
N ALA A 235 -11.30 -30.12 -48.75
CA ALA A 235 -11.20 -28.94 -47.89
C ALA A 235 -12.46 -28.69 -47.05
N SER A 236 -12.32 -28.08 -45.86
CA SER A 236 -13.03 -26.84 -45.46
C SER A 236 -12.93 -26.52 -43.96
N SER A 237 -12.89 -25.21 -43.69
CA SER A 237 -13.46 -24.53 -42.52
C SER A 237 -12.84 -24.76 -41.13
N SER A 238 -11.90 -23.88 -40.79
CA SER A 238 -11.51 -23.53 -39.43
C SER A 238 -12.68 -22.90 -38.65
N PHE A 239 -13.31 -23.67 -37.78
CA PHE A 239 -14.01 -23.19 -36.59
C PHE A 239 -13.60 -24.13 -35.45
N VAL A 240 -13.01 -23.59 -34.39
CA VAL A 240 -12.67 -24.34 -33.17
C VAL A 240 -13.84 -24.18 -32.20
N PRO A 241 -14.70 -25.21 -31.98
CA PRO A 241 -15.58 -25.20 -30.85
C PRO A 241 -14.79 -25.72 -29.64
N VAL A 242 -14.54 -24.82 -28.68
CA VAL A 242 -14.07 -25.20 -27.34
C VAL A 242 -15.25 -25.84 -26.61
N THR A 243 -15.44 -27.14 -26.84
CA THR A 243 -16.30 -28.00 -26.02
C THR A 243 -15.42 -28.92 -25.18
N GLY A 244 -14.78 -28.32 -24.17
CA GLY A 244 -14.14 -29.07 -23.10
C GLY A 244 -15.19 -29.76 -22.24
N LYS A 245 -15.22 -31.08 -22.30
CA LYS A 245 -16.02 -31.96 -21.43
C LYS A 245 -15.67 -31.68 -19.97
N PHE A 246 -16.64 -31.15 -19.20
CA PHE A 246 -16.57 -31.15 -17.75
C PHE A 246 -16.59 -32.60 -17.25
N GLY A 247 -15.44 -33.09 -16.79
CA GLY A 247 -15.33 -34.36 -16.08
C GLY A 247 -16.21 -34.35 -14.83
N ARG A 248 -17.00 -35.40 -14.63
CA ARG A 248 -17.73 -35.65 -13.40
C ARG A 248 -16.72 -35.88 -12.27
N VAL A 249 -16.49 -34.87 -11.45
CA VAL A 249 -15.76 -35.01 -10.18
C VAL A 249 -16.53 -35.99 -9.30
N LYS A 250 -15.82 -37.04 -8.84
CA LYS A 250 -16.33 -38.10 -7.97
C LYS A 250 -16.80 -37.47 -6.66
N LYS A 251 -18.11 -37.56 -6.40
CA LYS A 251 -18.80 -37.16 -5.17
C LYS A 251 -18.41 -38.13 -4.04
N GLY A 252 -17.22 -37.94 -3.46
CA GLY A 252 -16.60 -38.90 -2.53
C GLY A 252 -16.15 -38.34 -1.19
N ASP A 253 -15.67 -37.09 -1.12
CA ASP A 253 -15.24 -36.47 0.14
C ASP A 253 -15.93 -35.13 0.36
N ALA A 254 -16.97 -35.14 1.19
CA ALA A 254 -17.59 -33.95 1.76
C ALA A 254 -16.71 -33.34 2.88
N SER A 255 -15.40 -33.26 2.63
CA SER A 255 -14.38 -32.70 3.51
C SER A 255 -14.27 -31.20 3.26
N SER A 256 -14.90 -30.42 4.15
CA SER A 256 -14.87 -28.96 4.26
C SER A 256 -15.16 -28.18 2.97
N MET A 257 -16.41 -27.74 2.79
CA MET A 257 -16.66 -26.56 1.96
C MET A 257 -15.76 -25.44 2.45
N ASP A 258 -14.80 -25.03 1.62
CA ASP A 258 -13.96 -23.88 1.88
C ASP A 258 -14.87 -22.67 2.06
N PHE A 259 -14.99 -22.26 3.32
CA PHE A 259 -15.82 -21.14 3.71
C PHE A 259 -15.34 -19.91 2.94
N ALA A 260 -16.22 -19.35 2.11
CA ALA A 260 -15.96 -18.11 1.40
C ALA A 260 -15.58 -17.05 2.44
N GLN A 261 -14.33 -16.59 2.39
CA GLN A 261 -13.83 -15.65 3.37
C GLN A 261 -14.61 -14.35 3.23
N PRO A 262 -15.13 -13.77 4.32
CA PRO A 262 -15.77 -12.46 4.26
C PRO A 262 -14.81 -11.46 3.63
N ILE A 263 -15.29 -10.73 2.64
CA ILE A 263 -14.54 -9.70 1.93
C ILE A 263 -15.03 -8.34 2.42
N VAL A 264 -14.10 -7.46 2.79
CA VAL A 264 -14.44 -6.10 3.24
C VAL A 264 -14.99 -5.26 2.08
N PHE A 265 -14.35 -5.38 0.92
CA PHE A 265 -14.74 -4.69 -0.30
C PHE A 265 -15.31 -5.70 -1.31
N PHE A 266 -16.51 -5.46 -1.79
CA PHE A 266 -17.07 -6.27 -2.88
C PHE A 266 -16.39 -5.89 -4.19
N GLN A 267 -16.33 -4.58 -4.45
CA GLN A 267 -15.77 -4.01 -5.66
C GLN A 267 -14.58 -3.12 -5.33
N LEU A 268 -13.42 -3.45 -5.88
CA LEU A 268 -12.22 -2.62 -5.71
C LEU A 268 -12.25 -1.35 -6.58
N GLY A 269 -13.26 -1.17 -7.43
CA GLY A 269 -13.47 0.08 -8.16
C GLY A 269 -13.63 1.30 -7.24
N CYS A 270 -14.13 1.12 -6.01
CA CYS A 270 -14.17 2.18 -5.00
C CYS A 270 -12.75 2.70 -4.64
N VAL A 271 -11.73 1.85 -4.71
CA VAL A 271 -10.33 2.24 -4.50
C VAL A 271 -9.82 3.08 -5.68
N THR A 272 -10.21 2.76 -6.92
CA THR A 272 -9.90 3.60 -8.09
C THR A 272 -10.55 4.98 -7.98
N HIS A 273 -11.81 5.03 -7.55
CA HIS A 273 -12.51 6.30 -7.29
C HIS A 273 -11.80 7.11 -6.20
N LEU A 274 -11.39 6.46 -5.10
CA LEU A 274 -10.60 7.10 -4.07
C LEU A 274 -9.26 7.60 -4.62
N ALA A 275 -8.51 6.78 -5.36
CA ALA A 275 -7.21 7.10 -5.91
C ALA A 275 -7.20 8.35 -6.81
N LEU A 276 -8.29 8.58 -7.52
CA LEU A 276 -8.49 9.71 -8.44
C LEU A 276 -9.18 10.91 -7.78
N SER A 277 -9.57 10.80 -6.51
CA SER A 277 -10.22 11.88 -5.78
C SER A 277 -9.25 13.02 -5.46
N PRO A 278 -9.75 14.25 -5.29
CA PRO A 278 -8.93 15.36 -4.80
C PRO A 278 -8.30 15.06 -3.43
N LEU A 279 -9.01 14.36 -2.53
CA LEU A 279 -8.50 13.97 -1.22
C LEU A 279 -7.28 13.03 -1.34
N ALA A 280 -7.30 12.09 -2.28
CA ALA A 280 -6.17 11.18 -2.50
C ALA A 280 -4.90 11.90 -2.94
N ALA A 281 -5.02 13.04 -3.62
CA ALA A 281 -3.88 13.82 -4.09
C ALA A 281 -2.98 14.31 -2.93
N GLN A 282 -3.50 14.47 -1.71
CA GLN A 282 -2.70 14.88 -0.54
C GLN A 282 -2.24 13.71 0.35
N LEU A 283 -2.70 12.49 0.10
CA LEU A 283 -2.27 11.33 0.87
C LEU A 283 -0.80 11.00 0.57
N THR A 284 -0.04 10.74 1.62
CA THR A 284 1.39 10.39 1.54
C THR A 284 1.65 8.96 1.99
N HIS A 285 0.78 8.40 2.85
CA HIS A 285 0.90 7.03 3.33
C HIS A 285 -0.43 6.32 3.17
N LEU A 286 -0.39 5.15 2.55
CA LEU A 286 -1.56 4.33 2.28
C LEU A 286 -1.26 2.88 2.64
N THR A 287 -2.17 2.27 3.39
CA THR A 287 -2.10 0.84 3.74
C THR A 287 -3.36 0.15 3.26
N PHE A 288 -3.19 -0.84 2.40
CA PHE A 288 -4.23 -1.75 1.97
C PHE A 288 -3.79 -3.18 2.22
N ARG A 289 -4.38 -3.81 3.22
CA ARG A 289 -4.12 -5.21 3.52
C ARG A 289 -5.40 -5.98 3.37
N LEU A 290 -5.60 -6.50 2.17
CA LEU A 290 -6.84 -7.12 1.74
C LEU A 290 -6.52 -8.55 1.27
N PRO A 291 -6.49 -9.52 2.20
CA PRO A 291 -6.06 -10.87 1.92
C PRO A 291 -6.73 -11.46 0.67
N ARG A 292 -5.93 -12.00 -0.25
CA ARG A 292 -6.39 -12.66 -1.49
C ARG A 292 -7.15 -11.76 -2.48
N ARG A 293 -7.13 -10.43 -2.29
CA ARG A 293 -7.76 -9.48 -3.22
C ARG A 293 -6.72 -8.93 -4.19
N ALA A 294 -7.03 -9.00 -5.49
CA ALA A 294 -6.19 -8.42 -6.54
C ALA A 294 -6.40 -6.90 -6.59
N LEU A 295 -5.61 -6.16 -5.80
CA LEU A 295 -5.77 -4.71 -5.67
C LEU A 295 -5.07 -3.91 -6.78
N LEU A 296 -3.99 -4.46 -7.35
CA LEU A 296 -3.22 -3.78 -8.39
C LEU A 296 -4.06 -3.25 -9.55
N PRO A 297 -5.05 -3.99 -10.12
CA PRO A 297 -5.95 -3.45 -11.14
C PRO A 297 -6.58 -2.11 -10.76
N SER A 298 -7.07 -1.98 -9.53
CA SER A 298 -7.71 -0.75 -9.08
C SER A 298 -6.75 0.43 -8.90
N LEU A 299 -5.45 0.16 -8.82
CA LEU A 299 -4.39 1.15 -8.67
C LEU A 299 -3.72 1.53 -10.00
N VAL A 300 -3.92 0.74 -11.07
CA VAL A 300 -3.21 0.91 -12.35
C VAL A 300 -4.11 0.99 -13.59
N ASP A 301 -5.28 0.32 -13.59
CA ASP A 301 -6.23 0.31 -14.70
C ASP A 301 -7.12 1.55 -14.62
N LEU A 302 -6.54 2.71 -14.93
CA LEU A 302 -7.26 3.97 -14.88
C LEU A 302 -8.30 4.05 -16.02
N PRO A 303 -9.44 4.71 -15.81
CA PRO A 303 -10.42 4.95 -16.85
C PRO A 303 -9.80 5.62 -18.09
N PRO A 304 -10.24 5.26 -19.31
CA PRO A 304 -9.69 5.85 -20.53
C PRO A 304 -9.88 7.37 -20.53
N GLY A 305 -8.79 8.10 -20.79
CA GLY A 305 -8.79 9.56 -20.80
C GLY A 305 -8.55 10.21 -19.43
N GLU A 306 -8.48 9.44 -18.34
CA GLU A 306 -8.01 9.94 -17.06
C GLU A 306 -6.53 10.32 -17.18
N LYS A 307 -6.20 11.54 -16.74
CA LYS A 307 -4.86 12.12 -16.86
C LYS A 307 -4.21 12.33 -15.50
N ARG A 308 -5.00 12.29 -14.42
CA ARG A 308 -4.49 12.46 -13.07
C ARG A 308 -3.75 11.20 -12.66
N ALA A 309 -2.57 11.39 -12.09
CA ALA A 309 -1.88 10.31 -11.43
C ALA A 309 -2.68 9.89 -10.18
N PRO A 310 -2.97 8.59 -10.00
CA PRO A 310 -3.59 8.12 -8.77
C PRO A 310 -2.66 8.41 -7.58
N PHE A 311 -3.22 8.87 -6.46
CA PHE A 311 -2.48 9.25 -5.25
C PHE A 311 -1.16 10.01 -5.54
N ALA A 312 -1.25 11.16 -6.21
CA ALA A 312 -0.10 11.88 -6.76
C ALA A 312 1.06 12.16 -5.78
N ASN A 313 0.78 12.27 -4.46
CA ASN A 313 1.78 12.54 -3.42
C ASN A 313 2.15 11.31 -2.57
N LEU A 314 1.78 10.11 -2.99
CA LEU A 314 2.03 8.89 -2.23
C LEU A 314 3.54 8.60 -2.13
N ARG A 315 4.03 8.47 -0.90
CA ARG A 315 5.42 8.14 -0.55
C ARG A 315 5.58 6.76 0.07
N HIS A 316 4.55 6.27 0.76
CA HIS A 316 4.53 4.94 1.35
C HIS A 316 3.27 4.19 0.93
N LEU A 317 3.46 2.97 0.42
CA LEU A 317 2.38 2.07 0.07
C LEU A 317 2.62 0.71 0.70
N ASP A 318 1.67 0.25 1.51
CA ASP A 318 1.68 -1.10 2.08
C ASP A 318 0.56 -1.92 1.45
N LEU A 319 0.94 -2.97 0.72
CA LEU A 319 0.05 -3.92 0.06
C LEU A 319 0.10 -5.32 0.70
N SER A 320 0.61 -5.43 1.93
CA SER A 320 0.80 -6.72 2.59
C SER A 320 -0.46 -7.58 2.56
N THR A 321 -0.30 -8.90 2.39
CA THR A 321 -1.34 -9.93 2.21
C THR A 321 -2.25 -9.82 0.98
N THR A 322 -2.17 -8.74 0.22
CA THR A 322 -2.95 -8.65 -1.02
C THR A 322 -2.46 -9.66 -2.06
N HIS A 323 -3.31 -9.94 -3.04
CA HIS A 323 -2.91 -10.80 -4.15
C HIS A 323 -2.17 -10.00 -5.21
N VAL A 324 -0.94 -10.41 -5.49
CA VAL A 324 -0.04 -9.83 -6.50
C VAL A 324 0.43 -10.96 -7.39
N ALA A 325 -0.36 -11.31 -8.41
CA ALA A 325 -0.07 -12.42 -9.34
C ALA A 325 0.11 -11.97 -10.80
N ASP A 326 0.30 -10.67 -11.05
CA ASP A 326 0.46 -10.14 -12.39
C ASP A 326 1.74 -9.31 -12.50
N ASP A 327 2.75 -9.92 -13.13
CA ASP A 327 4.07 -9.34 -13.38
C ASP A 327 3.98 -8.04 -14.22
N ALA A 328 2.93 -7.79 -15.00
CA ALA A 328 2.85 -6.58 -15.81
C ALA A 328 2.36 -5.35 -15.03
N ARG A 329 1.62 -5.56 -13.94
CA ARG A 329 0.95 -4.47 -13.21
C ARG A 329 1.85 -3.79 -12.20
N LEU A 330 2.72 -4.53 -11.52
CA LEU A 330 3.65 -3.93 -10.57
C LEU A 330 4.62 -2.92 -11.22
N PRO A 331 5.24 -3.20 -12.39
CA PRO A 331 5.99 -2.18 -13.15
C PRO A 331 5.12 -0.99 -13.54
N THR A 332 3.86 -1.22 -13.89
CA THR A 332 2.92 -0.13 -14.23
C THR A 332 2.61 0.73 -13.02
N LEU A 333 2.41 0.14 -11.84
CA LEU A 333 2.28 0.84 -10.57
C LEU A 333 3.52 1.73 -10.36
N LEU A 334 4.73 1.18 -10.38
CA LEU A 334 5.95 1.97 -10.17
C LEU A 334 6.13 3.14 -11.15
N ARG A 335 5.60 3.04 -12.38
CA ARG A 335 5.56 4.16 -13.34
C ARG A 335 4.55 5.25 -12.97
N LEU A 336 3.40 4.86 -12.42
CA LEU A 336 2.29 5.77 -12.07
C LEU A 336 2.50 6.49 -10.75
N TYR A 337 3.31 5.94 -9.83
CA TYR A 337 3.60 6.52 -8.51
C TYR A 337 5.06 7.00 -8.41
N PRO A 338 5.43 8.09 -9.11
CA PRO A 338 6.82 8.53 -9.22
C PRO A 338 7.40 9.16 -7.93
N ARG A 339 6.56 9.38 -6.91
CA ARG A 339 6.95 9.88 -5.59
C ARG A 339 7.03 8.77 -4.54
N LEU A 340 6.76 7.51 -4.91
CA LEU A 340 6.75 6.38 -3.98
C LEU A 340 8.18 6.07 -3.54
N GLU A 341 8.43 6.14 -2.23
CA GLU A 341 9.74 5.95 -1.59
C GLU A 341 9.84 4.60 -0.89
N SER A 342 8.73 4.09 -0.37
CA SER A 342 8.67 2.84 0.37
C SER A 342 7.47 2.00 -0.04
N LEU A 343 7.72 0.72 -0.26
CA LEU A 343 6.71 -0.26 -0.66
C LEU A 343 6.80 -1.48 0.25
N VAL A 344 5.67 -1.99 0.74
CA VAL A 344 5.62 -3.22 1.53
C VAL A 344 4.76 -4.24 0.79
N LEU A 345 5.32 -5.43 0.53
CA LEU A 345 4.71 -6.55 -0.19
C LEU A 345 4.74 -7.84 0.65
N ASP A 346 4.67 -7.71 1.97
CA ASP A 346 4.77 -8.85 2.88
C ASP A 346 3.62 -9.83 2.62
N ARG A 347 3.96 -11.11 2.50
CA ARG A 347 2.96 -12.20 2.36
C ARG A 347 1.96 -11.98 1.21
N CYS A 348 2.34 -11.20 0.19
CA CYS A 348 1.52 -11.06 -1.00
C CYS A 348 1.45 -12.39 -1.75
N SER A 349 0.24 -12.93 -1.93
CA SER A 349 0.09 -14.17 -2.67
C SER A 349 0.40 -13.93 -4.15
N GLY A 350 1.25 -14.76 -4.75
CA GLY A 350 1.65 -14.66 -6.16
C GLY A 350 3.07 -14.14 -6.41
N LEU A 351 3.78 -13.62 -5.39
CA LEU A 351 5.19 -13.23 -5.51
C LEU A 351 6.14 -14.38 -5.15
N VAL A 352 6.36 -14.60 -3.85
CA VAL A 352 7.19 -15.70 -3.36
C VAL A 352 6.37 -16.54 -2.39
N GLY A 353 6.10 -17.78 -2.77
CA GLY A 353 5.35 -18.74 -1.97
C GLY A 353 6.14 -19.20 -0.74
N ARG A 354 5.43 -19.73 0.26
CA ARG A 354 6.02 -20.29 1.48
C ARG A 354 6.96 -21.47 1.20
N ASP A 355 6.64 -22.27 0.18
CA ASP A 355 7.41 -23.46 -0.18
C ASP A 355 8.55 -23.14 -1.16
N ALA A 356 8.51 -21.97 -1.80
CA ALA A 356 9.47 -21.55 -2.82
C ALA A 356 10.76 -20.92 -2.25
N VAL A 357 10.99 -21.02 -0.93
CA VAL A 357 11.96 -20.19 -0.22
C VAL A 357 13.41 -20.35 -0.72
N ASP A 358 13.78 -21.55 -1.15
CA ASP A 358 15.10 -21.84 -1.74
C ASP A 358 15.02 -22.23 -3.24
N GLU A 359 13.85 -22.04 -3.88
CA GLU A 359 13.65 -22.42 -5.27
C GLU A 359 14.28 -21.40 -6.23
N ALA A 360 14.78 -21.88 -7.37
CA ALA A 360 15.26 -21.03 -8.46
C ALA A 360 14.20 -19.99 -8.90
N THR A 361 12.92 -20.34 -8.76
CA THR A 361 11.77 -19.46 -9.00
C THR A 361 11.78 -18.23 -8.10
N ALA A 362 12.01 -18.36 -6.79
CA ALA A 362 12.04 -17.22 -5.88
C ALA A 362 13.19 -16.26 -6.21
N LEU A 363 14.38 -16.80 -6.51
CA LEU A 363 15.52 -15.98 -6.93
C LEU A 363 15.24 -15.26 -8.26
N ALA A 364 14.58 -15.93 -9.21
CA ALA A 364 14.15 -15.31 -10.46
C ALA A 364 13.13 -14.18 -10.23
N THR A 365 12.13 -14.40 -9.37
CA THR A 365 11.15 -13.38 -8.98
C THR A 365 11.82 -12.18 -8.30
N LEU A 366 12.77 -12.41 -7.39
CA LEU A 366 13.48 -11.33 -6.70
C LEU A 366 14.36 -10.53 -7.66
N ARG A 367 15.08 -11.21 -8.56
CA ARG A 367 15.84 -10.55 -9.63
C ARG A 367 14.94 -9.74 -10.54
N TRP A 368 13.79 -10.29 -10.92
CA TRP A 368 12.78 -9.56 -11.70
C TRP A 368 12.27 -8.33 -10.95
N LEU A 369 11.93 -8.46 -9.66
CA LEU A 369 11.45 -7.37 -8.83
C LEU A 369 12.49 -6.25 -8.70
N GLY A 370 13.77 -6.62 -8.51
CA GLY A 370 14.90 -5.71 -8.57
C GLY A 370 14.96 -4.95 -9.90
N LYS A 371 14.83 -5.66 -11.03
CA LYS A 371 14.77 -5.04 -12.38
C LYS A 371 13.62 -4.07 -12.54
N CYS A 372 12.43 -4.40 -12.03
CA CYS A 372 11.25 -3.53 -12.12
C CYS A 372 11.43 -2.24 -11.33
N ILE A 373 11.99 -2.34 -10.12
CA ILE A 373 12.24 -1.17 -9.25
C ILE A 373 13.35 -0.30 -9.83
N GLY A 374 14.52 -0.88 -10.14
CA GLY A 374 15.65 -0.15 -10.71
C GLY A 374 15.37 0.42 -12.11
N GLY A 375 14.56 -0.28 -12.91
CA GLY A 375 14.21 0.08 -14.28
C GLY A 375 12.95 0.94 -14.42
N SER A 376 12.30 1.32 -13.32
CA SER A 376 11.05 2.10 -13.34
C SER A 376 11.21 3.42 -14.11
N GLY A 377 12.31 4.14 -13.91
CA GLY A 377 12.63 5.36 -14.66
C GLY A 377 12.82 5.13 -16.16
N LEU A 378 13.58 4.10 -16.54
CA LEU A 378 13.76 3.72 -17.94
C LEU A 378 12.42 3.38 -18.60
N SER A 379 11.58 2.61 -17.91
CA SER A 379 10.24 2.24 -18.38
C SER A 379 9.33 3.46 -18.58
N ARG A 380 9.42 4.48 -17.72
CA ARG A 380 8.71 5.76 -17.89
C ARG A 380 9.17 6.51 -19.14
N ALA A 381 10.48 6.62 -19.36
CA ALA A 381 11.05 7.27 -20.53
C ALA A 381 10.63 6.57 -21.83
N ASP A 382 10.68 5.24 -21.87
CA ASP A 382 10.28 4.45 -23.03
C ASP A 382 8.77 4.55 -23.31
N ASP A 383 7.93 4.59 -22.29
CA ASP A 383 6.49 4.82 -22.44
C ASP A 383 6.18 6.20 -23.05
N ALA A 384 6.88 7.25 -22.58
CA ALA A 384 6.77 8.58 -23.13
C ALA A 384 7.19 8.62 -24.61
N ILE A 385 8.36 8.05 -24.94
CA ILE A 385 8.85 7.99 -26.33
C ILE A 385 7.89 7.22 -27.23
N ARG A 386 7.42 6.04 -26.81
CA ARG A 386 6.46 5.24 -27.60
C ARG A 386 5.14 5.97 -27.81
N THR A 387 4.65 6.68 -26.80
CA THR A 387 3.43 7.47 -26.90
C THR A 387 3.62 8.66 -27.85
N TRP A 388 4.73 9.39 -27.73
CA TRP A 388 5.05 10.49 -28.63
C TRP A 388 5.15 10.05 -30.08
N ARG A 389 5.87 8.95 -30.36
CA ARG A 389 6.00 8.38 -31.72
C ARG A 389 4.64 8.07 -32.35
N ARG A 390 3.68 7.55 -31.57
CA ARG A 390 2.31 7.31 -32.05
C ARG A 390 1.59 8.62 -32.40
N ILE A 391 1.69 9.64 -31.54
CA ILE A 391 1.10 10.96 -31.77
C ILE A 391 1.72 11.64 -32.99
N ALA A 392 3.05 11.66 -33.08
CA ALA A 392 3.79 12.26 -34.19
C ALA A 392 3.49 11.57 -35.53
N LYS A 393 3.36 10.23 -35.54
CA LYS A 393 2.99 9.47 -36.76
C LYS A 393 1.54 9.72 -37.19
N ALA A 394 0.63 9.95 -36.25
CA ALA A 394 -0.78 10.22 -36.53
C ALA A 394 -1.05 11.67 -36.97
N ARG A 395 -0.06 12.56 -36.88
CA ARG A 395 -0.20 13.95 -37.30
C ARG A 395 -0.42 14.01 -38.82
N PRO A 396 -1.42 14.76 -39.31
CA PRO A 396 -1.61 14.96 -40.74
C PRO A 396 -0.34 15.56 -41.34
N THR A 397 0.23 14.91 -42.35
CA THR A 397 1.31 15.51 -43.13
C THR A 397 0.75 16.80 -43.72
N PRO A 398 1.34 17.98 -43.43
CA PRO A 398 0.87 19.22 -44.03
C PRO A 398 0.89 19.03 -45.54
N SER A 399 -0.28 19.17 -46.17
CA SER A 399 -0.39 19.17 -47.63
C SER A 399 0.63 20.17 -48.17
N PRO A 400 1.40 19.83 -49.22
CA PRO A 400 2.42 20.72 -49.76
C PRO A 400 1.77 22.06 -50.07
N SER A 401 2.05 23.07 -49.23
CA SER A 401 1.47 24.40 -49.41
C SER A 401 1.93 24.92 -50.77
N PRO A 402 1.03 25.50 -51.59
CA PRO A 402 1.47 26.32 -52.70
C PRO A 402 2.41 27.40 -52.16
N SER A 403 3.49 27.64 -52.92
CA SER A 403 4.56 28.63 -52.80
C SER A 403 4.53 29.55 -51.56
N PRO A 404 5.61 29.60 -50.75
CA PRO A 404 5.64 30.44 -49.55
C PRO A 404 5.42 31.92 -49.91
N SER A 405 4.30 32.48 -49.44
CA SER A 405 4.11 33.92 -49.39
C SER A 405 5.19 34.53 -48.48
N PRO A 406 5.92 35.57 -48.91
CA PRO A 406 6.97 36.21 -48.11
C PRO A 406 6.45 36.89 -46.83
N SER A 407 5.14 37.01 -46.64
CA SER A 407 4.52 37.59 -45.45
C SER A 407 3.91 36.58 -44.48
N ALA A 408 4.01 35.27 -44.75
CA ALA A 408 3.46 34.26 -43.85
C ALA A 408 4.35 34.11 -42.60
N PRO A 409 3.77 34.04 -41.38
CA PRO A 409 4.53 33.73 -40.18
C PRO A 409 5.30 32.43 -40.36
N ALA A 410 6.53 32.38 -39.85
CA ALA A 410 7.41 31.23 -39.99
C ALA A 410 6.67 29.94 -39.57
N ALA A 411 6.70 28.92 -40.42
CA ALA A 411 6.03 27.66 -40.15
C ALA A 411 6.57 27.06 -38.84
N ILE A 412 5.66 26.74 -37.92
CA ILE A 412 5.99 26.13 -36.63
C ILE A 412 6.73 24.81 -36.89
N ALA A 413 7.96 24.71 -36.40
CA ALA A 413 8.76 23.49 -36.50
C ALA A 413 8.09 22.36 -35.70
N GLN A 414 7.70 21.31 -36.40
CA GLN A 414 7.01 20.16 -35.82
C GLN A 414 8.01 19.21 -35.17
N VAL A 415 7.81 18.87 -33.89
CA VAL A 415 8.68 17.90 -33.22
C VAL A 415 8.40 16.50 -33.77
N ARG A 416 9.44 15.81 -34.25
CA ARG A 416 9.37 14.45 -34.82
C ARG A 416 10.19 13.46 -34.01
N ASP A 417 11.33 13.87 -33.49
CA ASP A 417 12.24 13.02 -32.73
C ASP A 417 12.31 13.51 -31.27
N LEU A 418 11.93 12.64 -30.36
CA LEU A 418 11.97 12.88 -28.92
C LEU A 418 12.92 11.90 -28.27
N VAL A 419 13.83 12.43 -27.48
CA VAL A 419 14.63 11.66 -26.52
C VAL A 419 14.24 12.10 -25.12
N VAL A 420 14.08 11.14 -24.21
CA VAL A 420 13.71 11.40 -22.82
C VAL A 420 14.81 10.86 -21.92
N LEU A 421 15.30 11.70 -21.02
CA LEU A 421 16.24 11.27 -19.99
C LEU A 421 15.46 10.47 -18.91
N PRO A 422 15.85 9.21 -18.62
CA PRO A 422 15.19 8.43 -17.59
C PRO A 422 15.39 9.08 -16.21
N PRO A 423 14.32 9.24 -15.42
CA PRO A 423 14.41 9.79 -14.08
C PRO A 423 15.01 8.74 -13.13
N VAL A 424 15.65 9.20 -12.05
CA VAL A 424 16.10 8.31 -10.98
C VAL A 424 14.88 7.74 -10.26
N PRO A 425 14.78 6.41 -10.04
CA PRO A 425 13.69 5.82 -9.27
C PRO A 425 13.58 6.45 -7.87
N SER A 426 12.36 6.82 -7.47
CA SER A 426 12.09 7.38 -6.13
C SER A 426 12.09 6.32 -5.03
N LEU A 427 11.82 5.06 -5.39
CA LEU A 427 11.70 3.97 -4.42
C LEU A 427 13.05 3.66 -3.81
N VAL A 428 13.17 3.82 -2.50
CA VAL A 428 14.41 3.63 -1.73
C VAL A 428 14.35 2.42 -0.80
N SER A 429 13.15 1.90 -0.53
CA SER A 429 12.99 0.75 0.36
C SER A 429 11.85 -0.18 -0.06
N LEU A 430 12.06 -1.46 0.18
CA LEU A 430 11.09 -2.53 -0.05
C LEU A 430 11.02 -3.43 1.18
N GLY A 431 9.82 -3.64 1.71
CA GLY A 431 9.51 -4.68 2.68
C GLY A 431 9.00 -5.93 1.97
N LEU A 432 9.63 -7.06 2.23
CA LEU A 432 9.20 -8.36 1.70
C LEU A 432 9.36 -9.43 2.79
N GLY A 433 8.58 -9.26 3.86
CA GLY A 433 8.49 -10.19 4.99
C GLY A 433 7.71 -11.44 4.63
N LEU A 434 8.25 -12.59 5.03
CA LEU A 434 7.56 -13.89 4.99
C LEU A 434 6.97 -14.23 6.36
N HIS A 435 6.18 -15.32 6.39
CA HIS A 435 5.61 -15.87 7.63
C HIS A 435 6.66 -16.30 8.67
N SER A 436 7.81 -16.81 8.19
CA SER A 436 8.85 -17.38 9.03
C SER A 436 10.18 -16.69 8.80
N PRO A 437 11.06 -16.64 9.81
CA PRO A 437 12.46 -16.24 9.62
C PRO A 437 13.11 -17.09 8.53
N LEU A 438 13.69 -16.40 7.55
CA LEU A 438 14.54 -17.01 6.55
C LEU A 438 15.86 -17.43 7.19
N ALA A 439 16.38 -18.58 6.77
CA ALA A 439 17.76 -18.93 7.09
C ALA A 439 18.69 -17.82 6.56
N ARG A 440 19.73 -17.46 7.33
CA ARG A 440 20.65 -16.36 6.97
C ARG A 440 21.23 -16.51 5.57
N ARG A 441 21.52 -17.75 5.15
CA ARG A 441 22.03 -18.07 3.81
C ARG A 441 21.00 -17.74 2.72
N THR A 442 19.74 -18.14 2.92
CA THR A 442 18.64 -17.86 1.99
C THR A 442 18.36 -16.37 1.90
N ALA A 443 18.25 -15.68 3.04
CA ALA A 443 18.05 -14.23 3.08
C ALA A 443 19.16 -13.48 2.32
N ARG A 444 20.42 -13.94 2.44
CA ARG A 444 21.54 -13.39 1.67
C ARG A 444 21.42 -13.65 0.18
N ALA A 445 21.09 -14.88 -0.23
CA ALA A 445 20.90 -15.21 -1.65
C ALA A 445 19.75 -14.40 -2.28
N TRP A 446 18.69 -14.14 -1.51
CA TRP A 446 17.57 -13.30 -1.91
C TRP A 446 17.99 -11.83 -2.11
N ASP A 447 18.76 -11.29 -1.17
CA ASP A 447 19.32 -9.94 -1.24
C ASP A 447 20.23 -9.80 -2.47
N GLU A 448 21.13 -10.77 -2.68
CA GLU A 448 22.04 -10.80 -3.84
C GLU A 448 21.28 -10.88 -5.17
N ALA A 449 20.27 -11.75 -5.30
CA ALA A 449 19.47 -11.87 -6.52
C ALA A 449 18.67 -10.59 -6.81
N PHE A 450 18.08 -9.98 -5.79
CA PHE A 450 17.37 -8.71 -5.91
C PHE A 450 18.32 -7.58 -6.36
N GLU A 451 19.47 -7.43 -5.69
CA GLU A 451 20.45 -6.39 -6.01
C GLU A 451 21.07 -6.58 -7.40
N GLU A 452 21.30 -7.82 -7.84
CA GLU A 452 21.74 -8.12 -9.21
C GLU A 452 20.76 -7.54 -10.24
N GLY A 453 19.47 -7.84 -10.09
CA GLY A 453 18.43 -7.33 -10.98
C GLY A 453 18.30 -5.81 -10.93
N ARG A 454 18.37 -5.22 -9.74
CA ARG A 454 18.27 -3.77 -9.51
C ARG A 454 19.46 -3.02 -10.13
N GLY A 455 20.68 -3.49 -9.86
CA GLY A 455 21.91 -2.92 -10.39
C GLY A 455 21.98 -3.00 -11.92
N GLU A 456 21.60 -4.14 -12.51
CA GLU A 456 21.51 -4.31 -13.97
C GLU A 456 20.59 -3.26 -14.62
N ALA A 457 19.42 -3.02 -14.03
CA ALA A 457 18.46 -2.07 -14.55
C ALA A 457 18.91 -0.60 -14.37
N LEU A 458 19.52 -0.26 -13.23
CA LEU A 458 20.08 1.08 -12.98
C LEU A 458 21.24 1.40 -13.91
N ARG A 459 22.14 0.44 -14.16
CA ARG A 459 23.24 0.60 -15.13
C ARG A 459 22.70 0.90 -16.53
N ARG A 460 21.69 0.15 -17.00
CA ARG A 460 21.04 0.42 -18.30
C ARG A 460 20.41 1.81 -18.37
N ALA A 461 19.80 2.28 -17.28
CA ALA A 461 19.26 3.63 -17.22
C ALA A 461 20.37 4.70 -17.31
N GLY A 462 21.50 4.47 -16.64
CA GLY A 462 22.70 5.30 -16.77
C GLY A 462 23.27 5.32 -18.20
N GLU A 463 23.45 4.16 -18.82
CA GLU A 463 23.88 4.04 -20.23
C GLU A 463 22.95 4.83 -21.16
N ARG A 464 21.64 4.71 -20.94
CA ARG A 464 20.66 5.49 -21.68
C ARG A 464 20.86 6.99 -21.51
N CYS A 465 21.15 7.49 -20.31
CA CYS A 465 21.46 8.91 -20.08
C CYS A 465 22.70 9.38 -20.85
N ALA A 466 23.76 8.56 -20.89
CA ALA A 466 24.97 8.86 -21.65
C ALA A 466 24.67 8.93 -23.16
N ASP A 467 23.93 7.95 -23.69
CA ASP A 467 23.52 7.91 -25.10
C ASP A 467 22.73 9.16 -25.51
N VAL A 468 21.88 9.69 -24.63
CA VAL A 468 21.11 10.93 -24.90
C VAL A 468 22.07 12.12 -25.11
N GLY A 469 23.08 12.26 -24.25
CA GLY A 469 24.08 13.33 -24.35
C GLY A 469 24.87 13.25 -25.66
N GLU A 470 25.44 12.08 -25.96
CA GLU A 470 26.19 11.85 -27.20
C GLU A 470 25.34 12.07 -28.47
N ARG A 471 24.08 11.63 -28.43
CA ARG A 471 23.15 11.82 -29.54
C ARG A 471 22.83 13.30 -29.75
N TRP A 472 22.69 14.07 -28.68
CA TRP A 472 22.45 15.51 -28.74
C TRP A 472 23.66 16.26 -29.31
N GLU A 473 24.87 15.96 -28.82
CA GLU A 473 26.13 16.50 -29.34
C GLU A 473 26.29 16.22 -30.83
N ARG A 474 25.95 15.01 -31.29
CA ARG A 474 25.96 14.66 -32.71
C ARG A 474 24.97 15.49 -33.53
N TRP A 475 23.79 15.77 -33.00
CA TRP A 475 22.79 16.60 -33.69
C TRP A 475 23.22 18.07 -33.77
N GLU A 476 23.83 18.59 -32.72
CA GLU A 476 24.40 19.94 -32.72
C GLU A 476 25.56 20.05 -33.71
N GLY A 477 26.53 19.13 -33.65
CA GLY A 477 27.70 19.14 -34.54
C GLY A 477 27.36 18.95 -36.02
N THR A 478 26.24 18.29 -36.33
CA THR A 478 25.74 18.16 -37.72
C THR A 478 24.83 19.30 -38.16
N GLY A 479 24.54 20.27 -37.28
CA GLY A 479 23.63 21.38 -37.54
C GLY A 479 22.15 20.97 -37.66
N LYS A 480 21.80 19.73 -37.28
CA LYS A 480 20.42 19.21 -37.42
C LYS A 480 19.45 19.90 -36.47
N LEU A 481 19.91 20.34 -35.31
CA LEU A 481 19.08 21.08 -34.35
C LEU A 481 18.56 22.38 -34.96
N GLN A 482 19.44 23.15 -35.62
CA GLN A 482 19.10 24.44 -36.23
C GLN A 482 18.37 24.28 -37.56
N ARG A 483 18.76 23.30 -38.40
CA ARG A 483 18.19 23.11 -39.73
C ARG A 483 16.80 22.49 -39.72
N GLU A 484 16.58 21.48 -38.87
CA GLU A 484 15.34 20.68 -38.89
C GLU A 484 14.36 21.18 -37.83
N GLY A 485 14.85 21.68 -36.68
CA GLY A 485 14.02 22.16 -35.57
C GLY A 485 13.07 21.09 -34.97
N ASP A 486 13.19 19.83 -35.39
CA ASP A 486 12.24 18.75 -35.13
C ASP A 486 12.67 17.82 -33.99
N LYS A 487 13.82 18.09 -33.37
CA LYS A 487 14.41 17.25 -32.32
C LYS A 487 14.24 17.90 -30.96
N ARG A 488 13.89 17.09 -29.97
CA ARG A 488 13.73 17.53 -28.58
C ARG A 488 14.31 16.54 -27.61
N VAL A 489 14.88 17.07 -26.53
CA VAL A 489 15.16 16.34 -25.30
C VAL A 489 14.15 16.79 -24.26
N ALA A 490 13.61 15.85 -23.50
CA ALA A 490 12.75 16.15 -22.36
C ALA A 490 13.22 15.41 -21.11
N VAL A 491 12.95 16.01 -19.97
CA VAL A 491 13.20 15.45 -18.64
C VAL A 491 11.91 15.44 -17.84
N PHE A 492 11.79 14.61 -16.81
CA PHE A 492 10.58 14.62 -16.00
C PHE A 492 10.59 15.78 -14.98
N ALA A 493 9.44 16.41 -14.80
CA ALA A 493 9.25 17.55 -13.92
C ALA A 493 9.53 17.19 -12.45
N ASP A 494 9.17 15.98 -12.03
CA ASP A 494 9.44 15.49 -10.68
C ASP A 494 10.94 15.50 -10.33
N GLN A 495 11.83 15.20 -11.28
CA GLN A 495 13.29 15.28 -11.07
C GLN A 495 13.80 16.71 -10.86
N ILE A 496 13.06 17.71 -11.37
CA ILE A 496 13.39 19.14 -11.22
C ILE A 496 12.72 19.72 -9.96
N GLU A 497 11.52 19.26 -9.61
CA GLU A 497 10.71 19.79 -8.51
C GLU A 497 11.11 19.28 -7.13
N LEU A 498 11.72 18.09 -7.04
CA LEU A 498 12.03 17.38 -5.79
C LEU A 498 12.84 18.18 -4.75
N GLU A 499 13.45 19.31 -5.10
CA GLU A 499 14.23 20.15 -4.19
C GLU A 499 13.48 21.39 -3.68
N GLY A 500 12.45 21.88 -4.39
CA GLY A 500 11.80 23.17 -4.06
C GLY A 500 10.86 23.11 -2.85
N GLU A 501 10.31 21.95 -2.52
CA GLU A 501 9.43 21.78 -1.36
C GLU A 501 10.19 21.62 -0.04
N SER A 502 11.48 21.24 -0.10
CA SER A 502 12.28 20.95 1.09
C SER A 502 12.72 22.20 1.85
N GLU A 503 12.77 23.38 1.21
CA GLU A 503 13.19 24.63 1.87
C GLU A 503 12.17 25.18 2.87
N ARG A 504 10.91 24.74 2.84
CA ARG A 504 9.85 25.27 3.72
C ARG A 504 9.67 24.51 5.03
N ASP A 505 10.33 23.38 5.18
CA ASP A 505 10.26 22.58 6.39
C ASP A 505 11.69 22.42 6.93
N GLU A 506 12.07 23.22 7.94
CA GLU A 506 13.40 23.13 8.58
C GLU A 506 13.67 21.75 9.20
N ARG A 507 12.65 20.89 9.29
CA ARG A 507 12.75 19.47 9.69
C ARG A 507 12.91 18.52 8.51
N ALA A 508 12.93 19.01 7.27
CA ALA A 508 13.03 18.16 6.10
C ALA A 508 14.38 17.41 6.08
N PRO A 509 14.36 16.12 5.72
CA PRO A 509 15.56 15.29 5.68
C PRO A 509 16.58 15.84 4.69
N ARG A 510 17.86 15.52 4.95
CA ARG A 510 19.02 15.81 4.09
C ARG A 510 18.72 15.61 2.60
N PRO A 511 19.37 16.37 1.70
CA PRO A 511 19.20 16.23 0.26
C PRO A 511 19.27 14.75 -0.15
N ARG A 512 18.29 14.32 -0.94
CA ARG A 512 18.14 12.91 -1.33
C ARG A 512 19.39 12.44 -2.04
N ALA A 513 19.90 11.27 -1.67
CA ALA A 513 20.98 10.66 -2.43
C ALA A 513 20.57 10.49 -3.90
N GLY A 514 21.37 11.07 -4.81
CA GLY A 514 21.07 11.10 -6.24
C GLY A 514 20.14 12.22 -6.70
N ALA A 515 19.89 13.25 -5.88
CA ALA A 515 19.31 14.49 -6.38
C ALA A 515 20.26 15.17 -7.39
N LEU A 516 19.69 15.86 -8.38
CA LEU A 516 20.47 16.65 -9.32
C LEU A 516 21.15 17.81 -8.59
N PRO A 517 22.36 18.23 -8.98
CA PRO A 517 22.97 19.43 -8.41
C PRO A 517 22.04 20.65 -8.57
N LEU A 518 21.84 21.42 -7.50
CA LEU A 518 20.92 22.56 -7.48
C LEU A 518 21.21 23.57 -8.61
N GLU A 519 22.50 23.83 -8.89
CA GLU A 519 22.92 24.71 -9.98
C GLU A 519 22.40 24.25 -11.34
N LEU A 520 22.38 22.93 -11.56
CA LEU A 520 21.89 22.33 -12.79
C LEU A 520 20.36 22.39 -12.87
N VAL A 521 19.66 22.17 -11.74
CA VAL A 521 18.20 22.36 -11.65
C VAL A 521 17.84 23.81 -11.99
N HIS A 522 18.58 24.78 -11.46
CA HIS A 522 18.40 26.20 -11.74
C HIS A 522 18.67 26.51 -13.22
N ALA A 523 19.75 25.96 -13.80
CA ALA A 523 20.07 26.14 -15.21
C ALA A 523 18.96 25.57 -16.12
N VAL A 524 18.42 24.39 -15.81
CA VAL A 524 17.29 23.80 -16.54
C VAL A 524 16.04 24.67 -16.40
N ARG A 525 15.70 25.14 -15.19
CA ARG A 525 14.55 26.02 -14.96
C ARG A 525 14.67 27.34 -15.72
N ALA A 526 15.84 27.97 -15.69
CA ALA A 526 16.11 29.20 -16.44
C ALA A 526 15.95 28.97 -17.95
N ALA A 527 16.57 27.92 -18.48
CA ALA A 527 16.47 27.56 -19.89
C ALA A 527 15.00 27.33 -20.32
N VAL A 528 14.20 26.68 -19.49
CA VAL A 528 12.79 26.38 -19.76
C VAL A 528 11.91 27.62 -19.64
N ALA A 529 12.15 28.50 -18.67
CA ALA A 529 11.36 29.71 -18.47
C ALA A 529 11.46 30.67 -19.67
N ASP A 530 12.62 30.71 -20.32
CA ASP A 530 12.89 31.56 -21.49
C ASP A 530 12.42 30.92 -22.81
N SER A 531 11.98 29.66 -22.79
CA SER A 531 11.63 28.90 -24.00
C SER A 531 10.12 28.70 -24.13
N ASP A 532 9.51 29.39 -25.09
CA ASP A 532 8.15 29.05 -25.54
C ASP A 532 8.25 27.91 -26.56
N GLU A 533 7.81 26.70 -26.19
CA GLU A 533 7.78 25.56 -27.11
C GLU A 533 6.74 25.83 -28.22
N PRO A 534 7.18 26.03 -29.48
CA PRO A 534 6.29 26.46 -30.55
C PRO A 534 5.32 25.36 -31.01
N ASP A 535 5.62 24.08 -30.77
CA ASP A 535 4.73 22.97 -31.12
C ASP A 535 3.64 22.76 -30.03
N PRO A 536 2.38 23.17 -30.25
CA PRO A 536 1.34 23.10 -29.23
C PRO A 536 0.94 21.66 -28.87
N LEU A 537 1.07 20.70 -29.80
CA LEU A 537 0.76 19.30 -29.51
C LEU A 537 1.87 18.68 -28.66
N PHE A 538 3.14 19.01 -28.93
CA PHE A 538 4.25 18.58 -28.10
C PHE A 538 4.18 19.19 -26.70
N ARG A 539 3.91 20.50 -26.60
CA ARG A 539 3.69 21.18 -25.31
C ARG A 539 2.57 20.52 -24.50
N ARG A 540 1.43 20.22 -25.13
CA ARG A 540 0.31 19.53 -24.48
C ARG A 540 0.68 18.11 -24.05
N PHE A 541 1.46 17.39 -24.87
CA PHE A 541 1.97 16.07 -24.53
C PHE A 541 2.90 16.13 -23.31
N CYS A 542 3.85 17.06 -23.29
CA CYS A 542 4.77 17.27 -22.18
C CYS A 542 4.01 17.58 -20.87
N ALA A 543 3.08 18.54 -20.91
CA ALA A 543 2.26 18.89 -19.75
C ALA A 543 1.45 17.70 -19.21
N GLN A 544 0.88 16.86 -20.09
CA GLN A 544 0.12 15.68 -19.68
C GLN A 544 0.96 14.57 -19.07
N ARG A 545 2.26 14.50 -19.40
CA ARG A 545 3.17 13.46 -18.92
C ARG A 545 4.11 13.94 -17.83
N GLY A 546 3.96 15.18 -17.37
CA GLY A 546 4.89 15.80 -16.43
C GLY A 546 6.31 15.83 -16.98
N LEU A 547 6.46 16.14 -18.27
CA LEU A 547 7.75 16.34 -18.93
C LEU A 547 8.03 17.82 -19.08
N VAL A 548 9.29 18.19 -18.92
CA VAL A 548 9.84 19.51 -19.18
C VAL A 548 10.73 19.40 -20.41
N PRO A 549 10.31 19.95 -21.57
CA PRO A 549 11.13 19.94 -22.76
C PRO A 549 12.30 20.91 -22.58
N LEU A 550 13.51 20.48 -22.91
CA LEU A 550 14.65 21.37 -22.99
C LEU A 550 14.54 22.23 -24.26
N PRO A 551 14.95 23.50 -24.22
CA PRO A 551 14.90 24.37 -25.40
C PRO A 551 15.67 23.76 -26.56
N ALA A 552 15.22 24.00 -27.79
CA ALA A 552 15.97 23.57 -28.98
C ALA A 552 17.38 24.22 -29.06
N ALA A 553 17.52 25.40 -28.44
CA ALA A 553 18.78 26.12 -28.29
C ALA A 553 19.58 25.73 -27.03
N ALA A 554 19.15 24.71 -26.28
CA ALA A 554 19.92 24.23 -25.14
C ALA A 554 21.29 23.74 -25.59
N SER A 555 22.35 24.28 -24.98
CA SER A 555 23.72 23.89 -25.31
C SER A 555 23.93 22.40 -25.06
N SER A 556 24.75 21.75 -25.90
CA SER A 556 25.20 20.39 -25.60
C SER A 556 25.82 20.26 -24.22
N ALA A 557 26.55 21.29 -23.78
CA ALA A 557 27.11 21.34 -22.43
C ALA A 557 26.05 21.11 -21.34
N LEU A 558 24.86 21.73 -21.45
CA LEU A 558 23.77 21.55 -20.50
C LEU A 558 23.19 20.13 -20.55
N VAL A 559 22.87 19.63 -21.76
CA VAL A 559 22.29 18.29 -21.94
C VAL A 559 23.26 17.20 -21.47
N SER A 560 24.54 17.33 -21.81
CA SER A 560 25.58 16.39 -21.40
C SER A 560 25.89 16.50 -19.90
N ALA A 561 25.85 17.70 -19.30
CA ALA A 561 25.96 17.85 -17.85
C ALA A 561 24.80 17.16 -17.13
N LEU A 562 23.58 17.27 -17.65
CA LEU A 562 22.41 16.59 -17.12
C LEU A 562 22.47 15.07 -17.29
N GLY A 563 22.90 14.58 -18.45
CA GLY A 563 23.18 13.17 -18.67
C GLY A 563 24.20 12.63 -17.66
N ARG A 564 25.34 13.31 -17.48
CA ARG A 564 26.37 12.91 -16.51
C ARG A 564 25.88 12.94 -15.06
N ALA A 565 25.11 13.96 -14.67
CA ALA A 565 24.53 14.05 -13.33
C ALA A 565 23.57 12.88 -13.04
N LEU A 566 22.73 12.52 -14.02
CA LEU A 566 21.84 11.36 -13.89
C LEU A 566 22.60 10.03 -13.89
N VAL A 567 23.66 9.89 -14.69
CA VAL A 567 24.55 8.72 -14.63
C VAL A 567 25.14 8.56 -13.24
N ALA A 568 25.68 9.64 -12.66
CA ALA A 568 26.23 9.63 -11.31
C ALA A 568 25.15 9.29 -10.27
N ALA A 569 23.95 9.85 -10.40
CA ALA A 569 22.84 9.54 -9.51
C ALA A 569 22.40 8.07 -9.60
N HIS A 570 22.33 7.49 -10.80
CA HIS A 570 22.05 6.06 -10.99
C HIS A 570 23.16 5.17 -10.42
N ALA A 571 24.43 5.57 -10.57
CA ALA A 571 25.56 4.85 -9.99
C ALA A 571 25.51 4.84 -8.46
N VAL A 572 25.28 6.01 -7.83
CA VAL A 572 25.09 6.11 -6.37
C VAL A 572 23.96 5.22 -5.87
N ARG A 573 22.88 5.08 -6.67
CA ARG A 573 21.76 4.19 -6.34
C ARG A 573 22.05 2.71 -6.60
N ALA A 574 22.95 2.40 -7.52
CA ALA A 574 23.32 1.04 -7.88
C ALA A 574 24.30 0.41 -6.87
N GLU A 575 25.06 1.24 -6.15
CA GLU A 575 25.90 0.76 -5.06
C GLU A 575 25.06 -0.02 -4.04
N PRO A 576 25.41 -1.27 -3.74
CA PRO A 576 24.75 -2.02 -2.68
C PRO A 576 24.95 -1.26 -1.37
N ALA A 577 23.96 -1.31 -0.47
CA ALA A 577 24.14 -0.78 0.88
C ALA A 577 25.34 -1.51 1.51
N GLY A 578 26.47 -0.80 1.64
CA GLY A 578 27.78 -1.38 1.95
C GLY A 578 27.71 -2.44 3.04
N GLY A 579 28.26 -3.62 2.75
CA GLY A 579 28.13 -4.80 3.59
C GLY A 579 28.62 -4.57 5.02
N GLN A 580 27.71 -4.73 5.98
CA GLN A 580 27.91 -5.22 7.35
C GLN A 580 29.19 -4.80 8.12
N GLY A 581 29.71 -3.60 7.90
CA GLY A 581 30.45 -2.95 8.96
C GLY A 581 29.45 -2.59 10.05
N GLU A 582 29.45 -3.28 11.19
CA GLU A 582 28.59 -3.02 12.37
C GLU A 582 28.78 -1.60 12.98
N GLY A 583 29.44 -0.67 12.28
CA GLY A 583 29.55 0.72 12.66
C GLY A 583 28.26 1.47 12.35
N GLU A 584 27.72 2.16 13.35
CA GLU A 584 26.43 2.89 13.41
C GLU A 584 26.22 4.01 12.35
N GLY A 585 27.04 4.09 11.30
CA GLY A 585 26.91 5.04 10.21
C GLY A 585 26.24 4.44 8.98
N ALA A 586 24.94 4.11 9.05
CA ALA A 586 24.18 3.75 7.86
C ALA A 586 24.21 4.92 6.85
N GLY A 587 25.00 4.76 5.78
CA GLY A 587 25.12 5.76 4.73
C GLY A 587 23.76 6.05 4.10
N ALA A 588 23.38 7.33 4.05
CA ALA A 588 22.06 7.83 3.67
C ALA A 588 21.65 7.63 2.20
N GLY A 589 22.26 6.68 1.47
CA GLY A 589 22.07 6.53 0.01
C GLY A 589 21.70 5.15 -0.52
N GLY A 590 21.89 4.08 0.26
CA GLY A 590 21.60 2.71 -0.20
C GLY A 590 20.10 2.39 -0.26
N PHE A 591 19.73 1.40 -1.08
CA PHE A 591 18.38 0.84 -1.08
C PHE A 591 18.22 -0.18 0.04
N ALA A 592 17.09 -0.15 0.75
CA ALA A 592 16.82 -1.04 1.86
C ALA A 592 15.79 -2.12 1.48
N LEU A 593 16.26 -3.32 1.09
CA LEU A 593 15.45 -4.53 1.03
C LEU A 593 15.37 -5.18 2.41
N CYS A 594 14.19 -5.19 3.02
CA CYS A 594 13.97 -5.77 4.33
C CYS A 594 13.18 -7.08 4.23
N LEU A 595 13.86 -8.17 4.57
CA LEU A 595 13.33 -9.53 4.59
C LEU A 595 12.93 -9.98 6.01
N THR A 596 12.94 -9.05 6.98
CA THR A 596 12.53 -9.32 8.35
C THR A 596 11.10 -9.89 8.36
N PRO A 597 10.85 -11.02 9.05
CA PRO A 597 9.56 -11.70 9.02
C PRO A 597 8.42 -10.81 9.47
N ASP A 598 7.28 -10.98 8.79
CA ASP A 598 5.96 -10.40 9.02
C ASP A 598 5.87 -9.30 10.08
N CYS A 599 6.40 -8.14 9.73
CA CYS A 599 6.39 -6.96 10.59
C CYS A 599 5.25 -6.02 10.29
N SER A 600 4.61 -6.22 9.15
CA SER A 600 3.45 -5.47 8.75
C SER A 600 2.23 -5.99 9.50
N ASP A 601 1.99 -7.30 9.57
CA ASP A 601 0.64 -7.80 9.84
C ASP A 601 0.42 -8.59 11.11
N ARG A 602 -0.79 -8.36 11.63
CA ARG A 602 -1.36 -9.08 12.75
C ARG A 602 -2.01 -10.38 12.26
N PRO A 603 -1.67 -11.56 12.79
CA PRO A 603 -2.47 -12.76 12.57
C PRO A 603 -3.89 -12.46 13.05
N GLY A 604 -4.88 -12.54 12.17
CA GLY A 604 -6.25 -12.28 12.60
C GLY A 604 -6.71 -13.42 13.49
N ARG A 605 -6.98 -13.07 14.75
CA ARG A 605 -7.61 -13.99 15.71
C ARG A 605 -9.11 -13.84 15.60
N ALA A 606 -9.83 -14.95 15.62
CA ALA A 606 -11.28 -14.89 15.73
C ALA A 606 -11.62 -14.60 17.19
N HIS A 607 -11.90 -13.33 17.48
CA HIS A 607 -12.27 -12.91 18.84
C HIS A 607 -13.69 -13.30 19.23
N LEU A 608 -14.51 -13.81 18.30
CA LEU A 608 -15.97 -13.77 18.44
C LEU A 608 -16.64 -15.12 18.24
N VAL A 609 -16.93 -15.84 19.32
CA VAL A 609 -17.97 -16.89 19.29
C VAL A 609 -19.32 -16.20 19.29
N VAL A 610 -20.08 -16.29 18.20
CA VAL A 610 -21.39 -15.62 18.12
C VAL A 610 -22.45 -16.31 18.99
N GLY A 611 -22.28 -17.51 19.52
CA GLY A 611 -23.34 -18.23 20.23
C GLY A 611 -24.60 -18.41 19.37
N SER A 612 -24.93 -19.66 19.01
CA SER A 612 -26.23 -20.06 18.48
C SER A 612 -27.31 -19.99 19.58
N SER A 613 -27.42 -18.83 20.25
CA SER A 613 -28.28 -18.62 21.42
C SER A 613 -29.78 -18.77 21.14
N GLY A 614 -30.18 -18.93 19.88
CA GLY A 614 -31.57 -19.24 19.51
C GLY A 614 -31.93 -20.72 19.63
N GLY A 615 -30.98 -21.66 19.48
CA GLY A 615 -31.29 -23.09 19.39
C GLY A 615 -31.37 -23.80 20.73
N ALA A 616 -30.39 -23.57 21.61
CA ALA A 616 -30.31 -24.24 22.91
C ALA A 616 -31.28 -23.64 23.94
N ALA A 617 -31.52 -22.32 23.89
CA ALA A 617 -32.49 -21.66 24.77
C ALA A 617 -33.93 -22.08 24.46
N ALA A 618 -34.29 -22.20 23.17
CA ALA A 618 -35.61 -22.69 22.76
C ALA A 618 -35.84 -24.18 23.12
N ALA A 619 -34.79 -25.01 23.03
CA ALA A 619 -34.87 -26.41 23.46
C ALA A 619 -34.98 -26.55 25.00
N ALA A 620 -34.37 -25.64 25.76
CA ALA A 620 -34.48 -25.61 27.22
C ALA A 620 -35.82 -25.05 27.72
N GLU A 621 -36.39 -24.05 27.04
CA GLU A 621 -37.74 -23.51 27.34
C GLU A 621 -38.85 -24.54 27.08
N GLY A 622 -38.67 -25.43 26.10
CA GLY A 622 -39.61 -26.53 25.85
C GLY A 622 -39.59 -27.65 26.91
N ALA A 623 -38.52 -27.79 27.69
CA ALA A 623 -38.34 -28.89 28.65
C ALA A 623 -38.56 -28.46 30.13
N ALA A 624 -38.63 -27.16 30.42
CA ALA A 624 -38.69 -26.63 31.79
C ALA A 624 -40.03 -25.93 32.09
N GLY A 625 -41.14 -26.66 31.98
CA GLY A 625 -42.42 -26.22 32.54
C GLY A 625 -42.34 -26.16 34.08
N GLY A 626 -41.95 -25.01 34.64
CA GLY A 626 -42.11 -24.72 36.08
C GLY A 626 -40.88 -24.22 36.86
N ARG A 627 -39.74 -23.89 36.22
CA ARG A 627 -38.63 -23.25 36.95
C ARG A 627 -38.81 -21.74 36.99
N GLY A 628 -38.74 -21.16 38.20
CA GLY A 628 -39.03 -19.76 38.47
C GLY A 628 -38.16 -18.76 37.68
N PRO A 629 -38.65 -17.51 37.50
CA PRO A 629 -38.08 -16.50 36.59
C PRO A 629 -36.64 -16.05 36.88
N GLY A 630 -36.03 -16.47 38.00
CA GLY A 630 -34.66 -16.09 38.37
C GLY A 630 -33.54 -16.94 37.76
N ALA A 631 -33.80 -18.20 37.38
CA ALA A 631 -32.73 -19.11 36.95
C ALA A 631 -32.15 -18.77 35.57
N GLY A 632 -32.96 -18.19 34.67
CA GLY A 632 -32.52 -17.81 33.32
C GLY A 632 -31.59 -16.59 33.29
N ALA A 633 -31.81 -15.62 34.19
CA ALA A 633 -30.99 -14.41 34.27
C ALA A 633 -29.55 -14.73 34.69
N ALA A 634 -29.37 -15.55 35.73
CA ALA A 634 -28.05 -15.96 36.21
C ALA A 634 -27.27 -16.77 35.16
N ALA A 635 -27.95 -17.65 34.41
CA ALA A 635 -27.32 -18.41 33.33
C ALA A 635 -26.85 -17.49 32.18
N LYS A 636 -27.68 -16.51 31.80
CA LYS A 636 -27.34 -15.51 30.78
C LYS A 636 -26.17 -14.62 31.22
N GLU A 637 -26.15 -14.18 32.48
CA GLU A 637 -25.04 -13.40 33.04
C GLU A 637 -23.73 -14.22 33.08
N ALA A 638 -23.80 -15.49 33.47
CA ALA A 638 -22.64 -16.39 33.44
C ALA A 638 -22.08 -16.58 32.02
N GLU A 639 -22.96 -16.78 31.03
CA GLU A 639 -22.54 -16.89 29.62
C GLU A 639 -21.88 -15.60 29.11
N VAL A 640 -22.48 -14.44 29.42
CA VAL A 640 -21.91 -13.12 29.07
C VAL A 640 -20.53 -12.96 29.70
N ARG A 641 -20.36 -13.34 30.97
CA ARG A 641 -19.08 -13.24 31.67
C ARG A 641 -18.02 -14.19 31.09
N GLU A 642 -18.36 -15.45 30.85
CA GLU A 642 -17.43 -16.41 30.23
C GLU A 642 -16.95 -15.93 28.86
N ARG A 643 -17.87 -15.36 28.08
CA ARG A 643 -17.61 -14.77 26.77
C ARG A 643 -16.68 -13.55 26.87
N GLU A 644 -16.91 -12.63 27.82
CA GLU A 644 -16.03 -11.49 28.10
C GLU A 644 -14.62 -11.93 28.54
N GLU A 645 -14.52 -12.97 29.36
CA GLU A 645 -13.24 -13.53 29.80
C GLU A 645 -12.48 -14.17 28.63
N ARG A 646 -13.16 -14.87 27.72
CA ARG A 646 -12.58 -15.43 26.49
C ARG A 646 -12.07 -14.35 25.55
N GLU A 647 -12.84 -13.28 25.35
CA GLU A 647 -12.40 -12.12 24.58
C GLU A 647 -11.17 -11.46 25.19
N ARG A 648 -11.20 -11.21 26.50
CA ARG A 648 -10.06 -10.64 27.23
C ARG A 648 -8.80 -11.50 27.08
N ARG A 649 -8.94 -12.83 27.16
CA ARG A 649 -7.84 -13.77 26.94
C ARG A 649 -7.32 -13.67 25.51
N ALA A 650 -8.21 -13.68 24.50
CA ALA A 650 -7.82 -13.54 23.11
C ALA A 650 -7.06 -12.23 22.85
N TRP A 651 -7.46 -11.12 23.48
CA TRP A 651 -6.75 -9.84 23.42
C TRP A 651 -5.38 -9.87 24.10
N SER A 652 -5.28 -10.51 25.27
CA SER A 652 -4.01 -10.65 25.99
C SER A 652 -3.03 -11.48 25.16
N GLU A 653 -3.47 -12.64 24.68
CA GLU A 653 -2.64 -13.50 23.85
C GLU A 653 -2.24 -12.82 22.53
N GLU A 654 -3.14 -12.06 21.91
CA GLU A 654 -2.83 -11.29 20.69
C GLU A 654 -1.83 -10.16 20.98
N TRP A 655 -1.92 -9.53 22.16
CA TRP A 655 -0.95 -8.54 22.61
C TRP A 655 0.42 -9.18 22.84
N ASP A 656 0.46 -10.35 23.49
CA ASP A 656 1.67 -11.12 23.74
C ASP A 656 2.27 -11.66 22.43
N GLU A 657 1.45 -12.01 21.44
CA GLU A 657 1.91 -12.36 20.09
C GLU A 657 2.39 -11.15 19.29
N GLU A 658 1.91 -9.94 19.58
CA GLU A 658 2.38 -8.73 18.91
C GLU A 658 3.71 -8.26 19.52
N HIS A 659 3.77 -8.12 20.85
CA HIS A 659 4.87 -7.46 21.56
C HIS A 659 5.74 -8.39 22.40
N GLY A 660 5.32 -9.64 22.61
CA GLY A 660 6.08 -10.61 23.37
C GLY A 660 7.31 -11.13 22.63
N VAL A 661 8.12 -11.92 23.34
CA VAL A 661 9.32 -12.53 22.78
C VAL A 661 8.91 -13.51 21.68
N GLY A 662 9.41 -13.26 20.46
CA GLY A 662 9.02 -14.04 19.29
C GLY A 662 7.71 -13.60 18.65
N GLY A 663 7.13 -12.49 19.09
CA GLY A 663 5.97 -11.88 18.47
C GLY A 663 6.20 -11.51 17.01
N TRP A 664 5.11 -11.32 16.25
CA TRP A 664 5.19 -11.00 14.83
C TRP A 664 5.82 -9.62 14.60
N ARG A 665 5.56 -8.65 15.48
CA ARG A 665 6.17 -7.32 15.40
C ARG A 665 7.63 -7.37 15.88
N ARG A 666 8.57 -7.57 14.95
CA ARG A 666 10.00 -7.63 15.27
C ARG A 666 10.54 -6.29 15.79
N PRO A 667 11.50 -6.29 16.74
CA PRO A 667 12.14 -5.08 17.25
C PRO A 667 12.89 -4.32 16.15
N GLU A 668 13.09 -3.00 16.34
CA GLU A 668 13.75 -2.14 15.34
C GLU A 668 15.16 -2.64 14.96
N GLY A 669 15.90 -3.24 15.89
CA GLY A 669 17.24 -3.79 15.63
C GLY A 669 17.28 -5.03 14.71
N GLU A 670 16.14 -5.70 14.49
CA GLU A 670 16.04 -6.81 13.52
C GLU A 670 15.77 -6.32 12.09
N HIS A 671 15.52 -5.03 11.90
CA HIS A 671 15.26 -4.44 10.60
C HIS A 671 16.50 -3.77 10.02
N LYS A 672 16.59 -3.74 8.68
CA LYS A 672 17.54 -2.84 8.01
C LYS A 672 17.13 -1.39 8.29
N VAL A 673 18.10 -0.54 8.63
CA VAL A 673 17.88 0.90 8.85
C VAL A 673 17.20 1.53 7.64
N GLY A 674 16.14 2.30 7.87
CA GLY A 674 15.38 2.97 6.80
C GLY A 674 14.50 2.04 5.96
N CYS A 675 14.26 0.79 6.38
CA CYS A 675 13.37 -0.09 5.63
C CYS A 675 11.92 0.37 5.62
N ALA A 676 11.17 -0.10 4.62
CA ALA A 676 9.77 0.25 4.43
C ALA A 676 8.89 -0.08 5.65
N HIS A 677 9.18 -1.17 6.38
CA HIS A 677 8.46 -1.53 7.61
C HIS A 677 8.60 -0.46 8.69
N LEU A 678 9.82 -0.03 8.99
CA LEU A 678 10.08 0.98 10.00
C LEU A 678 9.55 2.35 9.57
N VAL A 679 9.66 2.69 8.28
CA VAL A 679 9.06 3.91 7.71
C VAL A 679 7.56 3.92 7.95
N GLY A 680 6.87 2.82 7.61
CA GLY A 680 5.44 2.66 7.88
C GLY A 680 5.14 2.79 9.37
N ARG A 681 5.86 2.07 10.24
CA ARG A 681 5.64 2.12 11.71
C ARG A 681 5.80 3.53 12.27
N LYS A 682 6.86 4.25 11.90
CA LYS A 682 7.11 5.63 12.31
C LYS A 682 6.03 6.56 11.79
N ALA A 683 5.58 6.36 10.55
CA ALA A 683 4.50 7.13 9.98
C ALA A 683 3.15 6.88 10.67
N TRP A 684 2.89 5.71 11.24
CA TRP A 684 1.64 5.41 11.94
C TRP A 684 1.71 5.64 13.46
N ALA A 685 2.91 5.84 14.01
CA ALA A 685 3.12 6.36 15.36
C ALA A 685 2.78 7.86 15.37
N LEU A 686 1.91 8.29 16.28
CA LEU A 686 1.60 9.70 16.45
C LEU A 686 2.62 10.29 17.41
N GLU A 687 3.33 11.32 16.96
CA GLU A 687 4.30 12.10 17.77
C GLU A 687 3.68 12.73 19.02
#